data_AF-A0A7R9MB82-F1
#
_entry.id   AF-A0A7R9MB82-F1
#
_cell.length_a   1.000
_cell.length_b   1.000
_cell.length_c   1.000
_cell.angle_alpha   90.00
_cell.angle_beta   90.00
_cell.angle_gamma   90.00
#
_symmetry.space_group_name_H-M   'P 1'
#
loop_
_entity.id
_entity.type
_entity.pdbx_description
1 polymer ?
#
loop_
_entity_poly.entity_id
_entity_poly.type
_entity_poly.pdbx_seq_one_letter_code
_entity_poly.pdbx_strand_id
1 'polypeptide(L)'
;MSMQKGGGGMPDPSQWVLDLGAGESSAYVAWIRLLLGDKLTKLSPMFVKRMDYELDRRIVETFMNNDLSWMGFKGQKVNNWNIWINTNILMTSLLTVNDTKRLDVIKRAVMSADNCLLTVNDTKRLDVIKRAVMSADNWLDWYGEDGGCDEGPSYWYEAAGRFIQFLYYMSSASRHQMDWSSKPIVKSIGDYIYKMHINADYFVNFADAHAKNVPDPSLVYHYGELFNNTVMKQFGSYLSALEGNEKFLLGDQIRTDIRLHQFYMEMIAYNSLKSEVPKAPQPLESWFPDIQVITLRSEEGSAKGLFLGAKAGTNDESHNHNDVGNFVLYVNGLPALIDIGVGTYTKDTFGPHRYDIWTMQSQWHNTPTINGVQQKAGAQYVARNVTYNKTSAEFEADIAGAYPKEAQVKSWVRKLTFNRKANTVTMDENYSLDKFVEPFKVHFVTILNKSSDDQKNGDLVLEDKSVKLTMSFDNNLFDYVIEEHKTNDTALEHKNGDLVLEDKSVKLTMSFDNNLFDYVIEEHKTNDTALEHTVWEPLLAMEFLEFKIDGNRNHYEDKNFKRREKLMDLVLGELLTDNKTYVEQIANGLWLILEESTWTWPAHLSMQKAGEGMPDPSQWVIDLGAGESSAYVAWIRLLLGDKLTKLSPMFVKRMDYELDRRIVETYMNNDFKNWMVFSL
;
A
#
# COMPACT_ATOMS: atom_id res chain seq x y z
N MET A 1 -6.39 26.01 4.12
CA MET A 1 -7.59 26.87 3.99
C MET A 1 -7.51 27.99 5.01
N SER A 2 -7.75 29.26 4.61
CA SER A 2 -7.80 30.37 5.58
C SER A 2 -9.19 30.42 6.21
N MET A 3 -9.25 30.52 7.54
CA MET A 3 -10.48 30.74 8.30
C MET A 3 -10.88 32.22 8.36
N GLN A 4 -10.02 33.12 7.87
CA GLN A 4 -10.34 34.55 7.74
C GLN A 4 -10.94 34.84 6.37
N LYS A 5 -11.93 35.73 6.33
CA LYS A 5 -12.64 36.09 5.10
C LYS A 5 -11.74 36.75 4.03
N GLY A 6 -10.54 37.19 4.41
CA GLY A 6 -9.55 37.84 3.54
C GLY A 6 -8.48 36.93 2.91
N GLY A 7 -8.47 35.62 3.19
CA GLY A 7 -7.49 34.68 2.62
C GLY A 7 -6.25 34.43 3.50
N GLY A 8 -5.26 33.68 2.97
CA GLY A 8 -4.07 33.23 3.70
C GLY A 8 -2.84 34.07 3.38
N GLY A 9 -2.51 35.01 4.26
CA GLY A 9 -1.33 35.87 4.12
C GLY A 9 -0.88 36.40 5.48
N MET A 10 -1.53 37.46 5.96
CA MET A 10 -1.31 38.05 7.29
C MET A 10 -2.59 38.00 8.11
N PRO A 11 -2.52 37.77 9.43
CA PRO A 11 -3.71 37.70 10.27
C PRO A 11 -4.39 39.07 10.35
N ASP A 12 -5.67 39.12 9.97
CA ASP A 12 -6.54 40.28 10.18
C ASP A 12 -6.82 40.42 11.69
N PRO A 13 -6.32 41.48 12.37
CA PRO A 13 -6.50 41.66 13.81
C PRO A 13 -7.95 42.00 14.20
N SER A 14 -8.84 42.22 13.24
CA SER A 14 -10.27 42.43 13.46
C SER A 14 -11.09 41.13 13.38
N GLN A 15 -10.51 40.05 12.88
CA GLN A 15 -11.17 38.74 12.75
C GLN A 15 -10.44 37.69 13.59
N TRP A 16 -10.94 37.46 14.80
CA TRP A 16 -10.44 36.39 15.65
C TRP A 16 -10.87 35.03 15.10
N VAL A 17 -9.91 34.14 14.97
CA VAL A 17 -10.11 32.77 14.55
C VAL A 17 -9.72 31.86 15.70
N LEU A 18 -10.54 30.85 15.95
CA LEU A 18 -10.24 29.81 16.92
C LEU A 18 -9.75 28.56 16.18
N ASP A 19 -8.45 28.33 16.25
CA ASP A 19 -7.72 27.19 15.69
C ASP A 19 -6.96 26.42 16.78
N LEU A 20 -6.15 25.44 16.39
CA LEU A 20 -5.33 24.65 17.32
C LEU A 20 -4.45 25.54 18.21
N GLY A 21 -3.73 26.48 17.62
CA GLY A 21 -2.78 27.36 18.32
C GLY A 21 -3.48 28.35 19.26
N ALA A 22 -4.61 28.90 18.87
CA ALA A 22 -5.44 29.76 19.71
C ALA A 22 -6.04 28.98 20.89
N GLY A 23 -6.50 27.74 20.65
CA GLY A 23 -6.96 26.81 21.68
C GLY A 23 -5.86 26.56 22.72
N GLU A 24 -4.69 26.09 22.30
CA GLU A 24 -3.57 25.82 23.20
C GLU A 24 -3.08 27.05 23.97
N SER A 25 -2.94 28.18 23.27
CA SER A 25 -2.54 29.44 23.90
C SER A 25 -3.53 29.85 25.00
N SER A 26 -4.83 29.62 24.78
CA SER A 26 -5.85 29.91 25.79
C SER A 26 -5.68 29.05 27.04
N ALA A 27 -5.42 27.76 26.88
CA ALA A 27 -5.15 26.83 27.97
C ALA A 27 -3.89 27.24 28.74
N TYR A 28 -2.81 27.63 28.07
CA TYR A 28 -1.59 28.11 28.73
C TYR A 28 -1.82 29.35 29.58
N VAL A 29 -2.47 30.37 29.01
CA VAL A 29 -2.76 31.60 29.75
C VAL A 29 -3.69 31.29 30.95
N ALA A 30 -4.65 30.37 30.78
CA ALA A 30 -5.54 29.93 31.84
C ALA A 30 -4.78 29.25 33.01
N TRP A 31 -3.82 28.37 32.71
CA TRP A 31 -2.96 27.75 33.72
C TRP A 31 -2.03 28.75 34.41
N ILE A 32 -1.39 29.65 33.65
CA ILE A 32 -0.54 30.71 34.20
C ILE A 32 -1.35 31.59 35.14
N ARG A 33 -2.55 31.99 34.72
CA ARG A 33 -3.49 32.74 35.55
C ARG A 33 -3.83 31.99 36.84
N LEU A 34 -4.11 30.68 36.76
CA LEU A 34 -4.42 29.86 37.94
C LEU A 34 -3.23 29.78 38.91
N LEU A 35 -2.05 29.41 38.40
CA LEU A 35 -0.88 29.08 39.21
C LEU A 35 -0.15 30.32 39.73
N LEU A 36 -0.10 31.39 38.93
CA LEU A 36 0.69 32.59 39.20
C LEU A 36 -0.17 33.84 39.41
N GLY A 37 -1.50 33.74 39.33
CA GLY A 37 -2.43 34.88 39.40
C GLY A 37 -2.21 35.79 40.60
N ASP A 38 -2.02 35.23 41.80
CA ASP A 38 -1.74 36.00 43.01
C ASP A 38 -0.42 36.79 42.92
N LYS A 39 0.64 36.13 42.43
CA LYS A 39 1.96 36.72 42.29
C LYS A 39 1.93 37.85 41.25
N LEU A 40 1.26 37.61 40.12
CA LEU A 40 1.08 38.60 39.05
C LEU A 40 0.21 39.77 39.52
N THR A 41 -0.84 39.52 40.28
CA THR A 41 -1.71 40.57 40.85
C THR A 41 -0.95 41.48 41.82
N LYS A 42 -0.05 40.92 42.64
CA LYS A 42 0.84 41.69 43.53
C LYS A 42 1.80 42.59 42.77
N LEU A 43 2.28 42.16 41.59
CA LEU A 43 3.10 43.00 40.71
C LEU A 43 2.26 44.09 40.05
N SER A 44 1.12 43.71 39.47
CA SER A 44 0.10 44.63 38.99
C SER A 44 -1.23 43.89 38.76
N PRO A 45 -2.35 44.39 39.28
CA PRO A 45 -3.66 43.80 39.01
C PRO A 45 -4.05 43.83 37.52
N MET A 46 -3.35 44.62 36.70
CA MET A 46 -3.59 44.69 35.26
C MET A 46 -3.20 43.42 34.51
N PHE A 47 -2.25 42.63 35.00
CA PHE A 47 -1.87 41.37 34.34
C PHE A 47 -3.05 40.40 34.31
N VAL A 48 -3.68 40.14 35.46
CA VAL A 48 -4.83 39.23 35.53
C VAL A 48 -6.03 39.79 34.77
N LYS A 49 -6.33 41.09 34.91
CA LYS A 49 -7.41 41.72 34.13
C LYS A 49 -7.19 41.63 32.62
N ARG A 50 -5.95 41.78 32.15
CA ARG A 50 -5.63 41.65 30.72
C ARG A 50 -5.75 40.21 30.24
N MET A 51 -5.29 39.24 31.02
CA MET A 51 -5.46 37.82 30.72
C MET A 51 -6.95 37.48 30.59
N ASP A 52 -7.76 37.88 31.57
CA ASP A 52 -9.21 37.62 31.57
C ASP A 52 -9.92 38.29 30.39
N TYR A 53 -9.56 39.53 30.09
CA TYR A 53 -10.10 40.26 28.95
C TYR A 53 -9.77 39.61 27.59
N GLU A 54 -8.52 39.18 27.38
CA GLU A 54 -8.13 38.57 26.10
C GLU A 54 -8.66 37.15 25.94
N LEU A 55 -8.75 36.38 27.02
CA LEU A 55 -9.39 35.06 27.01
C LEU A 55 -10.89 35.18 26.71
N ASP A 56 -11.58 36.14 27.34
CA ASP A 56 -13.01 36.33 27.07
C ASP A 56 -13.24 36.75 25.62
N ARG A 57 -12.55 37.81 25.17
CA ARG A 57 -12.76 38.39 23.83
C ARG A 57 -12.29 37.50 22.68
N ARG A 58 -11.09 36.89 22.78
CA ARG A 58 -10.51 36.13 21.66
C ARG A 58 -10.99 34.69 21.61
N ILE A 59 -11.34 34.12 22.75
CA ILE A 59 -11.60 32.68 22.88
C ILE A 59 -13.07 32.43 23.18
N VAL A 60 -13.57 32.91 24.32
CA VAL A 60 -14.94 32.61 24.77
C VAL A 60 -15.99 33.23 23.84
N GLU A 61 -15.89 34.54 23.55
CA GLU A 61 -16.83 35.22 22.65
C GLU A 61 -16.74 34.67 21.23
N THR A 62 -15.53 34.42 20.71
CA THR A 62 -15.33 33.79 19.40
C THR A 62 -15.99 32.42 19.34
N PHE A 63 -15.78 31.58 20.34
CA PHE A 63 -16.35 30.23 20.41
C PHE A 63 -17.88 30.25 20.48
N MET A 64 -18.47 31.15 21.28
CA MET A 64 -19.92 31.23 21.47
C MET A 64 -20.65 31.85 20.28
N ASN A 65 -20.01 32.77 19.56
CA ASN A 65 -20.66 33.54 18.49
C ASN A 65 -20.43 32.99 17.08
N ASN A 66 -19.62 31.93 16.91
CA ASN A 66 -19.28 31.38 15.60
C ASN A 66 -19.48 29.86 15.55
N ASP A 67 -20.12 29.39 14.48
CA ASP A 67 -20.23 27.96 14.14
C ASP A 67 -19.11 27.59 13.16
N LEU A 68 -17.93 27.30 13.72
CA LEU A 68 -16.74 26.95 12.95
C LEU A 68 -16.88 25.53 12.37
N SER A 69 -16.26 25.28 11.21
CA SER A 69 -16.40 24.01 10.48
C SER A 69 -15.94 22.79 11.28
N TRP A 70 -14.98 22.94 12.19
CA TRP A 70 -14.52 21.86 13.05
C TRP A 70 -15.51 21.50 14.17
N MET A 71 -16.55 22.31 14.44
CA MET A 71 -17.51 22.06 15.54
C MET A 71 -18.62 21.05 15.20
N GLY A 72 -18.83 20.73 13.92
CA GLY A 72 -19.82 19.74 13.49
C GLY A 72 -21.30 20.18 13.56
N PHE A 73 -21.61 21.41 13.99
CA PHE A 73 -23.00 21.87 14.16
C PHE A 73 -23.86 21.95 12.88
N LYS A 74 -23.28 21.75 11.69
CA LYS A 74 -24.03 21.68 10.41
C LYS A 74 -24.14 20.25 9.87
N GLY A 75 -23.80 19.24 10.69
CA GLY A 75 -23.89 17.81 10.34
C GLY A 75 -22.77 17.30 9.44
N GLN A 76 -21.70 18.07 9.24
CA GLN A 76 -20.52 17.66 8.48
C GLN A 76 -19.58 16.76 9.29
N LYS A 77 -18.84 15.87 8.61
CA LYS A 77 -17.71 15.14 9.21
C LYS A 77 -16.67 16.12 9.74
N VAL A 78 -16.22 15.87 10.96
CA VAL A 78 -15.17 16.66 11.63
C VAL A 78 -13.96 15.78 11.89
N ASN A 79 -12.79 16.39 11.95
CA ASN A 79 -11.52 15.71 12.22
C ASN A 79 -11.05 15.96 13.67
N ASN A 80 -9.84 15.51 13.98
CA ASN A 80 -9.18 15.69 15.28
C ASN A 80 -9.13 17.14 15.82
N TRP A 81 -9.22 18.18 14.96
CA TRP A 81 -9.29 19.58 15.42
C TRP A 81 -10.46 19.82 16.36
N ASN A 82 -11.58 19.11 16.16
CA ASN A 82 -12.75 19.25 17.00
C ASN A 82 -12.40 19.04 18.48
N ILE A 83 -11.94 17.83 18.80
CA ILE A 83 -11.77 17.44 20.18
C ILE A 83 -10.53 18.10 20.79
N TRP A 84 -9.48 18.31 20.00
CA TRP A 84 -8.31 19.07 20.41
C TRP A 84 -8.69 20.48 20.89
N ILE A 85 -9.44 21.23 20.08
CA ILE A 85 -9.83 22.60 20.45
C ILE A 85 -10.83 22.57 21.60
N ASN A 86 -11.84 21.69 21.58
CA ASN A 86 -12.85 21.59 22.64
C ASN A 86 -12.22 21.28 24.01
N THR A 87 -11.20 20.42 24.09
CA THR A 87 -10.46 20.14 25.33
C THR A 87 -9.77 21.38 25.90
N ASN A 88 -9.16 22.19 25.03
CA ASN A 88 -8.52 23.43 25.45
C ASN A 88 -9.54 24.52 25.85
N ILE A 89 -10.69 24.59 25.17
CA ILE A 89 -11.79 25.50 25.52
C ILE A 89 -12.42 25.11 26.86
N LEU A 90 -12.67 23.81 27.08
CA LEU A 90 -13.17 23.29 28.34
C LEU A 90 -12.23 23.69 29.48
N MET A 91 -10.93 23.42 29.33
CA MET A 91 -9.91 23.77 30.31
C MET A 91 -9.88 25.27 30.61
N THR A 92 -9.83 26.11 29.56
CA THR A 92 -9.87 27.57 29.71
C THR A 92 -11.10 28.01 30.49
N SER A 93 -12.27 27.47 30.16
CA SER A 93 -13.55 27.81 30.81
C SER A 93 -13.61 27.36 32.28
N LEU A 94 -13.01 26.21 32.59
CA LEU A 94 -12.92 25.74 33.97
C LEU A 94 -12.03 26.65 34.83
N LEU A 95 -10.95 27.18 34.26
CA LEU A 95 -9.89 27.89 34.98
C LEU A 95 -10.04 29.43 35.04
N THR A 96 -10.79 30.06 34.13
CA THR A 96 -10.71 31.53 33.93
C THR A 96 -11.97 32.34 34.21
N VAL A 97 -13.12 31.71 34.47
CA VAL A 97 -14.37 32.47 34.62
C VAL A 97 -14.42 33.22 35.96
N ASN A 98 -14.71 34.53 35.84
CA ASN A 98 -14.69 35.61 36.83
C ASN A 98 -15.41 35.28 38.14
N ASP A 99 -14.67 34.80 39.14
CA ASP A 99 -15.05 35.03 40.54
C ASP A 99 -13.79 35.09 41.42
N THR A 100 -13.52 36.27 41.97
CA THR A 100 -12.43 36.53 42.92
C THR A 100 -12.47 35.63 44.16
N LYS A 101 -13.60 35.00 44.49
CA LYS A 101 -13.70 34.00 45.58
C LYS A 101 -13.19 32.61 45.22
N ARG A 102 -13.00 32.33 43.92
CA ARG A 102 -12.71 30.99 43.37
C ARG A 102 -11.24 30.61 43.40
N LEU A 103 -10.31 31.58 43.33
CA LEU A 103 -8.87 31.32 43.52
C LEU A 103 -8.59 30.69 44.89
N ASP A 104 -9.31 31.08 45.94
CA ASP A 104 -9.15 30.50 47.27
C ASP A 104 -9.82 29.13 47.45
N VAL A 105 -10.76 28.75 46.58
CA VAL A 105 -11.37 27.41 46.55
C VAL A 105 -10.53 26.45 45.71
N ILE A 106 -10.04 26.88 44.54
CA ILE A 106 -9.14 26.06 43.72
C ILE A 106 -7.77 25.89 44.39
N LYS A 107 -7.22 26.92 45.07
CA LYS A 107 -6.01 26.76 45.92
C LYS A 107 -6.19 25.69 47.01
N ARG A 108 -7.41 25.57 47.56
CA ARG A 108 -7.73 24.54 48.58
C ARG A 108 -8.02 23.17 47.96
N ALA A 109 -8.60 23.11 46.75
CA ALA A 109 -8.92 21.88 46.04
C ALA A 109 -7.71 21.24 45.32
N VAL A 110 -6.77 22.04 44.82
CA VAL A 110 -5.52 21.55 44.21
C VAL A 110 -4.50 21.12 45.28
N MET A 111 -4.68 21.55 46.54
CA MET A 111 -3.85 21.11 47.68
C MET A 111 -4.57 20.11 48.62
N SER A 112 -5.86 19.81 48.39
CA SER A 112 -6.59 18.74 49.09
C SER A 112 -7.72 18.24 48.19
N ALA A 113 -7.71 16.94 47.87
CA ALA A 113 -8.49 16.30 46.81
C ALA A 113 -10.03 16.29 46.98
N ASP A 114 -10.64 17.04 47.90
CA ASP A 114 -12.04 16.78 48.30
C ASP A 114 -13.04 17.95 48.25
N ASN A 115 -12.72 19.18 47.79
CA ASN A 115 -13.70 20.29 47.94
C ASN A 115 -13.77 21.40 46.86
N CYS A 116 -14.26 21.08 45.65
CA CYS A 116 -14.74 22.09 44.69
C CYS A 116 -16.28 22.04 44.54
N LEU A 117 -17.04 22.88 45.27
CA LEU A 117 -18.48 23.09 45.01
C LEU A 117 -18.63 24.20 43.97
N LEU A 118 -19.33 23.91 42.87
CA LEU A 118 -19.75 24.91 41.88
C LEU A 118 -20.84 25.80 42.53
N THR A 119 -20.59 27.10 42.65
CA THR A 119 -21.62 28.07 43.04
C THR A 119 -22.59 28.30 41.87
N VAL A 120 -23.89 28.37 42.19
CA VAL A 120 -25.05 28.24 41.29
C VAL A 120 -25.36 29.53 40.50
N ASN A 121 -24.37 30.24 39.95
CA ASN A 121 -24.69 31.40 39.10
C ASN A 121 -23.59 31.75 38.08
N ASP A 122 -23.09 30.73 37.37
CA ASP A 122 -22.14 30.91 36.26
C ASP A 122 -22.74 30.40 34.94
N THR A 123 -23.75 31.11 34.43
CA THR A 123 -24.48 30.74 33.20
C THR A 123 -23.56 30.73 31.99
N LYS A 124 -22.70 31.75 31.81
CA LYS A 124 -21.77 31.84 30.67
C LYS A 124 -20.80 30.65 30.63
N ARG A 125 -20.20 30.25 31.76
CA ARG A 125 -19.33 29.06 31.81
C ARG A 125 -20.09 27.78 31.46
N LEU A 126 -21.28 27.59 32.03
CA LEU A 126 -22.09 26.42 31.76
C LEU A 126 -22.50 26.35 30.29
N ASP A 127 -22.78 27.48 29.66
CA ASP A 127 -23.14 27.54 28.23
C ASP A 127 -21.94 27.21 27.33
N VAL A 128 -20.73 27.67 27.69
CA VAL A 128 -19.51 27.27 26.98
C VAL A 128 -19.26 25.77 27.13
N ILE A 129 -19.37 25.22 28.35
CA ILE A 129 -19.19 23.78 28.60
C ILE A 129 -20.23 22.97 27.81
N LYS A 130 -21.51 23.36 27.85
CA LYS A 130 -22.57 22.69 27.08
C LYS A 130 -22.26 22.70 25.58
N ARG A 131 -21.85 23.85 25.03
CA ARG A 131 -21.49 23.98 23.61
C ARG A 131 -20.27 23.12 23.27
N ALA A 132 -19.25 23.06 24.12
CA ALA A 132 -18.09 22.18 23.94
C ALA A 132 -18.45 20.70 23.99
N VAL A 133 -19.34 20.30 24.90
CA VAL A 133 -19.86 18.92 24.97
C VAL A 133 -20.64 18.57 23.72
N MET A 134 -21.56 19.42 23.25
CA MET A 134 -22.30 19.18 22.00
C MET A 134 -21.37 19.07 20.78
N SER A 135 -20.33 19.90 20.73
CA SER A 135 -19.33 19.85 19.66
C SER A 135 -18.50 18.56 19.72
N ALA A 136 -18.11 18.10 20.91
CA ALA A 136 -17.40 16.84 21.11
C ALA A 136 -18.27 15.61 20.80
N ASP A 137 -19.58 15.68 21.08
CA ASP A 137 -20.55 14.63 20.72
C ASP A 137 -20.61 14.46 19.20
N ASN A 138 -20.66 15.57 18.45
CA ASN A 138 -20.60 15.52 16.97
C ASN A 138 -19.32 14.88 16.44
N TRP A 139 -18.20 14.92 17.17
CA TRP A 139 -16.97 14.23 16.78
C TRP A 139 -17.06 12.73 17.06
N LEU A 140 -17.65 12.36 18.19
CA LEU A 140 -17.87 10.96 18.57
C LEU A 140 -18.81 10.23 17.58
N ASP A 141 -19.80 10.94 17.01
CA ASP A 141 -20.73 10.41 16.01
C ASP A 141 -20.06 9.87 14.73
N TRP A 142 -18.81 10.27 14.46
CA TRP A 142 -18.05 9.80 13.28
C TRP A 142 -17.10 8.64 13.57
N TYR A 143 -17.01 8.18 14.82
CA TYR A 143 -16.26 6.97 15.17
C TYR A 143 -17.09 5.71 14.95
N GLY A 144 -16.45 4.68 14.40
CA GLY A 144 -16.99 3.32 14.39
C GLY A 144 -17.15 2.76 15.81
N GLU A 145 -18.08 1.82 15.99
CA GLU A 145 -18.32 1.16 17.29
C GLU A 145 -17.07 0.43 17.83
N ASP A 146 -16.17 0.03 16.93
CA ASP A 146 -14.89 -0.62 17.24
C ASP A 146 -13.81 0.33 17.79
N GLY A 147 -14.04 1.64 17.74
CA GLY A 147 -13.14 2.68 18.24
C GLY A 147 -11.86 2.86 17.43
N GLY A 148 -11.80 2.36 16.19
CA GLY A 148 -10.67 2.49 15.29
C GLY A 148 -10.30 3.95 15.00
N CYS A 149 -9.02 4.28 15.07
CA CYS A 149 -8.48 5.55 14.58
C CYS A 149 -7.98 5.35 13.14
N ASP A 150 -8.70 5.90 12.16
CA ASP A 150 -8.36 5.81 10.72
C ASP A 150 -7.05 6.55 10.40
N GLU A 151 -6.72 7.61 11.14
CA GLU A 151 -5.45 8.36 11.05
C GLU A 151 -4.22 7.59 11.62
N GLY A 152 -4.43 6.41 12.22
CA GLY A 152 -3.36 5.60 12.80
C GLY A 152 -2.92 5.99 14.23
N PRO A 153 -2.01 5.21 14.84
CA PRO A 153 -1.63 5.36 16.24
C PRO A 153 -0.86 6.63 16.59
N SER A 154 -0.18 7.29 15.64
CA SER A 154 0.47 8.58 15.90
C SER A 154 -0.53 9.70 16.13
N TYR A 155 -1.66 9.67 15.43
CA TYR A 155 -2.74 10.65 15.58
C TYR A 155 -3.72 10.31 16.70
N TRP A 156 -3.69 9.08 17.23
CA TRP A 156 -4.51 8.67 18.36
C TRP A 156 -4.35 9.61 19.57
N TYR A 157 -3.15 10.10 19.86
CA TYR A 157 -2.93 11.04 20.97
C TYR A 157 -3.70 12.36 20.76
N GLU A 158 -3.68 12.89 19.54
CA GLU A 158 -4.31 14.18 19.21
C GLU A 158 -5.81 14.09 18.97
N ALA A 159 -6.33 12.89 18.76
CA ALA A 159 -7.75 12.59 18.65
C ALA A 159 -8.29 11.98 19.97
N ALA A 160 -8.23 10.65 20.08
CA ALA A 160 -8.68 9.89 21.23
C ALA A 160 -8.04 10.32 22.55
N GLY A 161 -6.75 10.65 22.56
CA GLY A 161 -6.09 11.15 23.76
C GLY A 161 -6.69 12.46 24.25
N ARG A 162 -6.87 13.43 23.36
CA ARG A 162 -7.55 14.70 23.70
C ARG A 162 -8.98 14.48 24.17
N PHE A 163 -9.69 13.49 23.63
CA PHE A 163 -11.02 13.11 24.10
C PHE A 163 -11.00 12.55 25.52
N ILE A 164 -10.08 11.63 25.82
CA ILE A 164 -9.90 11.06 27.16
C ILE A 164 -9.57 12.17 28.16
N GLN A 165 -8.70 13.10 27.77
CA GLN A 165 -8.38 14.28 28.57
C GLN A 165 -9.61 15.17 28.82
N PHE A 166 -10.46 15.38 27.80
CA PHE A 166 -11.75 16.06 27.95
C PHE A 166 -12.62 15.40 29.02
N LEU A 167 -12.81 14.08 28.92
CA LEU A 167 -13.63 13.30 29.85
C LEU A 167 -13.06 13.28 31.26
N TYR A 168 -11.73 13.19 31.39
CA TYR A 168 -11.03 13.27 32.67
C TYR A 168 -11.30 14.61 33.36
N TYR A 169 -11.18 15.73 32.64
CA TYR A 169 -11.49 17.05 33.21
C TYR A 169 -12.97 17.20 33.56
N MET A 170 -13.89 16.67 32.75
CA MET A 170 -15.31 16.68 33.08
C MET A 170 -15.62 15.83 34.33
N SER A 171 -15.01 14.65 34.44
CA SER A 171 -15.15 13.78 35.61
C SER A 171 -14.59 14.48 36.86
N SER A 172 -13.36 15.01 36.79
CA SER A 172 -12.73 15.74 37.89
C SER A 172 -13.55 16.98 38.31
N ALA A 173 -13.97 17.82 37.35
CA ALA A 173 -14.76 19.03 37.63
C ALA A 173 -16.15 18.72 38.21
N SER A 174 -16.70 17.55 37.93
CA SER A 174 -17.97 17.07 38.47
C SER A 174 -17.83 16.24 39.75
N ARG A 175 -16.63 16.13 40.35
CA ARG A 175 -16.33 15.25 41.49
C ARG A 175 -16.73 13.79 41.21
N HIS A 176 -16.43 13.32 40.02
CA HIS A 176 -16.72 11.98 39.53
C HIS A 176 -18.22 11.63 39.50
N GLN A 177 -19.11 12.64 39.47
CA GLN A 177 -20.55 12.41 39.25
C GLN A 177 -20.87 12.07 37.78
N MET A 178 -20.03 12.52 36.85
CA MET A 178 -20.10 12.08 35.45
C MET A 178 -19.29 10.79 35.27
N ASP A 179 -20.02 9.69 35.09
CA ASP A 179 -19.47 8.36 34.86
C ASP A 179 -19.56 7.97 33.38
N TRP A 180 -18.40 7.69 32.79
CA TRP A 180 -18.23 7.28 31.40
C TRP A 180 -17.86 5.80 31.27
N SER A 181 -17.60 5.11 32.38
CA SER A 181 -17.08 3.73 32.40
C SER A 181 -18.01 2.72 31.74
N SER A 182 -19.31 3.02 31.71
CA SER A 182 -20.35 2.21 31.08
C SER A 182 -20.53 2.46 29.58
N LYS A 183 -19.78 3.39 28.96
CA LYS A 183 -19.89 3.75 27.54
C LYS A 183 -18.94 2.89 26.68
N PRO A 184 -19.46 1.92 25.89
CA PRO A 184 -18.62 0.98 25.16
C PRO A 184 -17.73 1.66 24.13
N ILE A 185 -18.25 2.62 23.36
CA ILE A 185 -17.49 3.34 22.33
C ILE A 185 -16.26 4.07 22.90
N VAL A 186 -16.42 4.75 24.04
CA VAL A 186 -15.30 5.45 24.69
C VAL A 186 -14.23 4.45 25.12
N LYS A 187 -14.67 3.27 25.58
CA LYS A 187 -13.76 2.17 25.88
C LYS A 187 -13.08 1.62 24.62
N SER A 188 -13.79 1.47 23.52
CA SER A 188 -13.22 0.99 22.27
C SER A 188 -12.14 1.94 21.73
N ILE A 189 -12.42 3.26 21.77
CA ILE A 189 -11.52 4.33 21.33
C ILE A 189 -10.18 4.28 22.06
N GLY A 190 -10.19 4.10 23.37
CA GLY A 190 -8.95 4.02 24.11
C GLY A 190 -8.23 2.67 23.98
N ASP A 191 -8.97 1.58 23.81
CA ASP A 191 -8.37 0.25 23.63
C ASP A 191 -7.62 0.11 22.29
N TYR A 192 -7.94 0.95 21.30
CA TYR A 192 -7.26 0.96 20.00
C TYR A 192 -5.73 0.97 20.12
N ILE A 193 -5.19 1.82 20.99
CA ILE A 193 -3.74 2.08 21.01
C ILE A 193 -2.91 0.84 21.33
N TYR A 194 -3.34 0.04 22.31
CA TYR A 194 -2.59 -1.18 22.66
C TYR A 194 -2.85 -2.34 21.69
N LYS A 195 -3.98 -2.33 20.99
CA LYS A 195 -4.31 -3.34 19.96
C LYS A 195 -3.47 -3.17 18.69
N MET A 196 -3.01 -1.94 18.44
CA MET A 196 -2.07 -1.60 17.35
C MET A 196 -0.60 -1.72 17.75
N HIS A 197 -0.30 -2.02 19.03
CA HIS A 197 1.07 -2.19 19.52
C HIS A 197 1.68 -3.49 19.02
N ILE A 198 2.88 -3.40 18.45
CA ILE A 198 3.64 -4.55 17.96
C ILE A 198 4.55 -5.04 19.09
N ASN A 199 5.56 -4.23 19.40
CA ASN A 199 6.59 -4.46 20.43
C ASN A 199 7.42 -3.19 20.62
N ALA A 200 7.98 -2.96 21.81
CA ALA A 200 8.81 -1.77 22.08
C ALA A 200 8.08 -0.47 21.68
N ASP A 201 8.72 0.39 20.89
CA ASP A 201 8.17 1.61 20.31
C ASP A 201 7.47 1.36 18.96
N TYR A 202 7.34 0.11 18.48
CA TYR A 202 6.70 -0.19 17.20
C TYR A 202 5.18 -0.35 17.29
N PHE A 203 4.48 0.29 16.36
CA PHE A 203 3.04 0.22 16.17
C PHE A 203 2.70 -0.01 14.68
N VAL A 204 1.54 -0.59 14.40
CA VAL A 204 1.03 -0.69 13.03
C VAL A 204 0.67 0.71 12.53
N ASN A 205 1.40 1.20 11.52
CA ASN A 205 1.48 2.61 11.18
C ASN A 205 0.84 2.99 9.83
N PHE A 206 -0.33 2.44 9.54
CA PHE A 206 -1.10 2.90 8.36
C PHE A 206 -1.47 4.39 8.45
N ALA A 207 -1.75 5.01 7.31
CA ALA A 207 -1.95 6.45 7.15
C ALA A 207 -0.68 7.26 7.54
N ASP A 208 -0.81 8.53 7.90
CA ASP A 208 0.33 9.37 8.30
C ASP A 208 0.95 9.01 9.66
N ALA A 209 0.80 7.76 10.13
CA ALA A 209 1.40 7.31 11.37
C ALA A 209 2.87 6.91 11.19
N HIS A 210 3.65 7.15 12.24
CA HIS A 210 5.04 6.73 12.33
C HIS A 210 5.13 5.28 12.85
N ALA A 211 5.99 4.47 12.22
CA ALA A 211 6.27 3.10 12.66
C ALA A 211 6.75 3.03 14.11
N LYS A 212 7.52 4.04 14.52
CA LYS A 212 7.96 4.23 15.91
C LYS A 212 7.18 5.36 16.55
N ASN A 213 6.47 5.02 17.63
CA ASN A 213 5.70 5.96 18.41
C ASN A 213 5.76 5.55 19.88
N VAL A 214 5.80 6.51 20.78
CA VAL A 214 5.59 6.25 22.21
C VAL A 214 4.42 7.11 22.67
N PRO A 215 3.19 6.54 22.73
CA PRO A 215 2.03 7.26 23.23
C PRO A 215 2.29 7.78 24.63
N ASP A 216 1.65 8.90 24.98
CA ASP A 216 1.79 9.51 26.29
C ASP A 216 1.48 8.52 27.44
N PRO A 217 2.49 8.16 28.27
CA PRO A 217 2.31 7.17 29.32
C PRO A 217 1.23 7.57 30.34
N SER A 218 1.17 8.86 30.70
CA SER A 218 0.21 9.37 31.69
C SER A 218 -1.22 9.32 31.17
N LEU A 219 -1.40 9.62 29.88
CA LEU A 219 -2.70 9.60 29.24
C LEU A 219 -3.24 8.19 29.12
N VAL A 220 -2.38 7.24 28.69
CA VAL A 220 -2.70 5.81 28.64
C VAL A 220 -3.05 5.29 30.05
N TYR A 221 -2.34 5.73 31.08
CA TYR A 221 -2.61 5.36 32.46
C TYR A 221 -3.94 5.92 32.98
N HIS A 222 -4.20 7.21 32.79
CA HIS A 222 -5.45 7.86 33.24
C HIS A 222 -6.68 7.30 32.52
N TYR A 223 -6.54 6.90 31.27
CA TYR A 223 -7.57 6.11 30.60
C TYR A 223 -7.84 4.79 31.34
N GLY A 224 -6.76 4.08 31.71
CA GLY A 224 -6.82 2.89 32.55
C GLY A 224 -7.53 3.14 33.88
N GLU A 225 -7.36 4.30 34.52
CA GLU A 225 -8.09 4.69 35.73
C GLU A 225 -9.58 4.93 35.45
N LEU A 226 -9.90 5.71 34.42
CA LEU A 226 -11.27 6.08 34.06
C LEU A 226 -12.17 4.86 33.79
N PHE A 227 -11.58 3.79 33.23
CA PHE A 227 -12.29 2.55 32.87
C PHE A 227 -11.96 1.36 33.77
N ASN A 228 -11.19 1.56 34.85
CA ASN A 228 -10.63 0.47 35.67
C ASN A 228 -9.96 -0.64 34.82
N ASN A 229 -9.25 -0.24 33.77
CA ASN A 229 -8.59 -1.11 32.81
C ASN A 229 -7.13 -1.32 33.21
N THR A 230 -6.86 -2.46 33.87
CA THR A 230 -5.50 -2.85 34.30
C THR A 230 -4.54 -3.00 33.13
N VAL A 231 -4.99 -3.45 31.96
CA VAL A 231 -4.12 -3.60 30.77
C VAL A 231 -3.55 -2.24 30.36
N MET A 232 -4.40 -1.20 30.33
CA MET A 232 -3.97 0.15 29.99
C MET A 232 -3.08 0.78 31.07
N LYS A 233 -3.35 0.55 32.36
CA LYS A 233 -2.47 1.02 33.44
C LYS A 233 -1.07 0.43 33.31
N GLN A 234 -0.98 -0.89 33.11
CA GLN A 234 0.29 -1.60 32.93
C GLN A 234 1.00 -1.19 31.63
N PHE A 235 0.24 -0.92 30.57
CA PHE A 235 0.80 -0.41 29.32
C PHE A 235 1.36 1.01 29.48
N GLY A 236 0.65 1.90 30.18
CA GLY A 236 1.18 3.23 30.52
C GLY A 236 2.50 3.12 31.29
N SER A 237 2.58 2.22 32.29
CA SER A 237 3.83 1.96 33.01
C SER A 237 4.95 1.41 32.09
N TYR A 238 4.61 0.52 31.15
CA TYR A 238 5.54 0.02 30.14
C TYR A 238 6.11 1.14 29.25
N LEU A 239 5.25 2.03 28.75
CA LEU A 239 5.67 3.15 27.90
C LEU A 239 6.54 4.15 28.68
N SER A 240 6.20 4.43 29.93
CA SER A 240 7.04 5.24 30.85
C SER A 240 8.42 4.62 31.05
N ALA A 241 8.49 3.30 31.21
CA ALA A 241 9.76 2.59 31.36
C ALA A 241 10.59 2.64 30.07
N LEU A 242 9.94 2.60 28.90
CA LEU A 242 10.59 2.65 27.58
C LEU A 242 11.25 4.01 27.30
N GLU A 243 10.59 5.13 27.64
CA GLU A 243 11.18 6.49 27.52
C GLU A 243 12.25 6.76 28.59
N GLY A 244 12.31 5.91 29.62
CA GLY A 244 13.08 6.14 30.85
C GLY A 244 12.29 7.02 31.81
N ASN A 245 11.81 6.42 32.89
CA ASN A 245 10.85 6.98 33.87
C ASN A 245 11.08 8.44 34.32
N GLU A 246 12.31 8.97 34.26
CA GLU A 246 12.63 10.36 34.64
C GLU A 246 12.76 11.30 33.44
N LYS A 247 13.08 10.77 32.25
CA LYS A 247 13.25 11.53 31.02
C LYS A 247 11.92 11.97 30.40
N PHE A 248 10.84 11.21 30.59
CA PHE A 248 9.52 11.63 30.11
C PHE A 248 9.04 12.91 30.83
N LEU A 249 9.32 13.06 32.13
CA LEU A 249 9.00 14.27 32.91
C LEU A 249 9.85 15.50 32.54
N LEU A 250 11.04 15.29 31.98
CA LEU A 250 12.02 16.34 31.68
C LEU A 250 12.04 16.72 30.19
N GLY A 251 11.24 16.05 29.35
CA GLY A 251 11.00 16.43 27.95
C GLY A 251 12.22 16.35 27.04
N ASP A 252 13.21 15.50 27.35
CA ASP A 252 14.44 15.49 26.57
C ASP A 252 14.26 14.71 25.24
N GLN A 253 14.23 15.49 24.16
CA GLN A 253 14.42 15.14 22.73
C GLN A 253 13.25 14.67 21.85
N ILE A 254 12.04 14.36 22.36
CA ILE A 254 10.91 13.96 21.48
C ILE A 254 9.67 14.87 21.59
N ARG A 255 9.51 15.65 22.67
CA ARG A 255 8.33 16.51 22.88
C ARG A 255 8.74 17.97 22.95
N THR A 256 8.79 18.64 21.81
CA THR A 256 9.06 20.08 21.72
C THR A 256 7.86 20.94 22.19
N ASP A 257 6.78 20.30 22.62
CA ASP A 257 5.52 20.91 23.03
C ASP A 257 5.17 20.60 24.49
N ILE A 258 6.09 20.75 25.47
CA ILE A 258 5.71 20.59 26.88
C ILE A 258 4.57 21.56 27.21
N ARG A 259 3.36 21.01 27.27
CA ARG A 259 2.16 21.76 27.58
C ARG A 259 2.00 21.77 29.10
N LEU A 260 1.81 22.93 29.72
CA LEU A 260 1.65 23.04 31.18
C LEU A 260 0.60 22.08 31.76
N HIS A 261 -0.49 21.84 31.02
CA HIS A 261 -1.52 20.88 31.43
C HIS A 261 -1.08 19.44 31.30
N GLN A 262 -0.27 19.10 30.29
CA GLN A 262 0.26 17.77 30.07
C GLN A 262 1.26 17.42 31.19
N PHE A 263 2.19 18.35 31.48
CA PHE A 263 3.09 18.23 32.63
C PHE A 263 2.33 18.02 33.96
N TYR A 264 1.20 18.71 34.15
CA TYR A 264 0.38 18.51 35.34
C TYR A 264 -0.22 17.09 35.42
N MET A 265 -0.74 16.56 34.32
CA MET A 265 -1.28 15.20 34.25
C MET A 265 -0.19 14.15 34.53
N GLU A 266 0.97 14.32 33.89
CA GLU A 266 2.15 13.49 34.11
C GLU A 266 2.60 13.47 35.57
N MET A 267 2.67 14.63 36.21
CA MET A 267 3.05 14.75 37.62
C MET A 267 2.07 14.04 38.56
N ILE A 268 0.78 14.06 38.26
CA ILE A 268 -0.23 13.34 39.06
C ILE A 268 -0.10 11.84 38.85
N ALA A 269 0.12 11.40 37.61
CA ALA A 269 0.26 9.98 37.29
C ALA A 269 1.61 9.39 37.71
N TYR A 270 2.66 10.20 37.93
CA TYR A 270 4.04 9.75 38.06
C TYR A 270 4.26 8.64 39.10
N ASN A 271 3.81 8.85 40.34
CA ASN A 271 4.00 7.84 41.39
C ASN A 271 3.23 6.55 41.06
N SER A 272 2.02 6.69 40.52
CA SER A 272 1.16 5.57 40.14
C SER A 272 1.78 4.76 39.00
N LEU A 273 2.22 5.42 37.93
CA LEU A 273 2.98 4.84 36.81
C LEU A 273 4.21 4.07 37.31
N LYS A 274 5.03 4.70 38.15
CA LYS A 274 6.27 4.10 38.69
C LYS A 274 6.00 2.87 39.57
N SER A 275 4.86 2.85 40.26
CA SER A 275 4.48 1.74 41.15
C SER A 275 3.76 0.59 40.42
N GLU A 276 3.14 0.88 39.28
CA GLU A 276 2.42 -0.10 38.46
C GLU A 276 3.40 -1.02 37.72
N VAL A 277 2.99 -2.27 37.50
CA VAL A 277 3.82 -3.26 36.81
C VAL A 277 3.93 -2.89 35.32
N PRO A 278 5.13 -2.62 34.78
CA PRO A 278 5.30 -2.33 33.37
C PRO A 278 5.09 -3.59 32.55
N LYS A 279 4.05 -3.61 31.70
CA LYS A 279 3.76 -4.75 30.82
C LYS A 279 3.16 -4.31 29.48
N ALA A 280 3.74 -4.79 28.39
CA ALA A 280 3.15 -4.66 27.06
C ALA A 280 1.93 -5.61 26.92
N PRO A 281 0.77 -5.15 26.44
CA PRO A 281 -0.44 -5.98 26.34
C PRO A 281 -0.32 -7.14 25.35
N GLN A 282 0.24 -6.88 24.16
CA GLN A 282 0.51 -7.88 23.11
C GLN A 282 -0.63 -8.89 22.89
N PRO A 283 -1.85 -8.43 22.55
CA PRO A 283 -2.99 -9.32 22.34
C PRO A 283 -2.72 -10.29 21.18
N LEU A 284 -3.28 -11.50 21.27
CA LEU A 284 -3.13 -12.54 20.25
C LEU A 284 -3.64 -12.10 18.87
N GLU A 285 -4.72 -11.32 18.86
CA GLU A 285 -5.38 -10.78 17.68
C GLU A 285 -6.24 -9.57 18.04
N SER A 286 -6.49 -8.67 17.08
CA SER A 286 -7.44 -7.57 17.21
C SER A 286 -8.03 -7.20 15.85
N TRP A 287 -9.36 -7.23 15.75
CA TRP A 287 -10.12 -6.91 14.54
C TRP A 287 -10.93 -5.63 14.74
N PHE A 288 -10.78 -4.69 13.81
CA PHE A 288 -11.52 -3.44 13.73
C PHE A 288 -12.36 -3.45 12.44
N PRO A 289 -13.62 -3.90 12.47
CA PRO A 289 -14.46 -3.99 11.28
C PRO A 289 -14.79 -2.65 10.61
N ASP A 290 -14.86 -1.55 11.35
CA ASP A 290 -15.30 -0.25 10.82
C ASP A 290 -14.20 0.42 10.01
N ILE A 291 -12.94 0.32 10.46
CA ILE A 291 -11.74 0.74 9.69
C ILE A 291 -11.09 -0.41 8.90
N GLN A 292 -11.64 -1.63 9.03
CA GLN A 292 -11.19 -2.84 8.36
C GLN A 292 -9.70 -3.17 8.56
N VAL A 293 -9.24 -3.08 9.81
CA VAL A 293 -7.85 -3.36 10.21
C VAL A 293 -7.78 -4.58 11.13
N ILE A 294 -6.87 -5.49 10.83
CA ILE A 294 -6.59 -6.68 11.64
C ILE A 294 -5.13 -6.66 12.13
N THR A 295 -4.92 -7.10 13.37
CA THR A 295 -3.60 -7.52 13.87
C THR A 295 -3.64 -8.96 14.34
N LEU A 296 -2.59 -9.73 14.05
CA LEU A 296 -2.42 -11.14 14.42
C LEU A 296 -0.98 -11.35 14.91
N ARG A 297 -0.79 -12.19 15.93
CA ARG A 297 0.55 -12.63 16.34
C ARG A 297 0.63 -14.11 16.65
N SER A 298 1.84 -14.65 16.65
CA SER A 298 2.10 -16.06 16.93
C SER A 298 1.84 -16.46 18.38
N GLU A 299 2.22 -15.63 19.35
CA GLU A 299 2.10 -15.91 20.78
C GLU A 299 1.52 -14.71 21.54
N GLU A 300 0.49 -14.94 22.36
CA GLU A 300 -0.13 -13.90 23.20
C GLU A 300 0.85 -13.44 24.29
N GLY A 301 0.93 -12.14 24.54
CA GLY A 301 1.81 -11.58 25.57
C GLY A 301 3.30 -11.64 25.23
N SER A 302 3.66 -11.91 23.97
CA SER A 302 5.03 -12.09 23.51
C SER A 302 5.26 -11.38 22.17
N ALA A 303 6.49 -10.91 21.96
CA ALA A 303 6.97 -10.42 20.67
C ALA A 303 7.48 -11.54 19.77
N LYS A 304 7.70 -12.75 20.32
CA LYS A 304 8.34 -13.88 19.63
C LYS A 304 7.49 -14.40 18.48
N GLY A 305 8.14 -14.74 17.37
CA GLY A 305 7.48 -15.25 16.17
C GLY A 305 7.03 -14.11 15.24
N LEU A 306 5.97 -14.35 14.47
CA LEU A 306 5.42 -13.38 13.54
C LEU A 306 4.37 -12.48 14.20
N PHE A 307 4.32 -11.24 13.73
CA PHE A 307 3.20 -10.33 13.90
C PHE A 307 2.79 -9.81 12.51
N LEU A 308 1.50 -9.84 12.20
CA LEU A 308 0.90 -9.32 10.97
C LEU A 308 -0.08 -8.21 11.32
N GLY A 309 0.02 -7.07 10.65
CA GLY A 309 -1.04 -6.04 10.58
C GLY A 309 -1.54 -5.93 9.14
N ALA A 310 -2.84 -5.87 8.88
CA ALA A 310 -3.37 -5.70 7.53
C ALA A 310 -4.59 -4.77 7.51
N LYS A 311 -4.79 -4.04 6.39
CA LYS A 311 -5.92 -3.15 6.17
C LYS A 311 -6.61 -3.43 4.83
N ALA A 312 -7.93 -3.22 4.79
CA ALA A 312 -8.69 -3.16 3.54
C ALA A 312 -9.14 -1.71 3.29
N GLY A 313 -10.09 -1.20 4.07
CA GLY A 313 -10.36 0.24 4.22
C GLY A 313 -10.76 0.96 2.93
N THR A 314 -10.52 2.27 2.89
CA THR A 314 -10.78 3.15 1.74
C THR A 314 -9.70 4.20 1.55
N ASN A 315 -9.44 4.61 0.31
CA ASN A 315 -8.53 5.70 -0.02
C ASN A 315 -9.14 7.11 0.21
N ASP A 316 -10.05 7.25 1.19
CA ASP A 316 -10.64 8.51 1.68
C ASP A 316 -10.62 8.58 3.23
N GLU A 317 -9.83 7.72 3.85
CA GLU A 317 -9.53 7.81 5.29
C GLU A 317 -8.82 9.13 5.61
N SER A 318 -8.97 9.60 6.84
CA SER A 318 -8.29 10.80 7.29
C SER A 318 -6.76 10.57 7.26
N HIS A 319 -6.01 11.48 6.64
CA HIS A 319 -4.55 11.34 6.48
C HIS A 319 -4.10 10.06 5.74
N ASN A 320 -4.93 9.54 4.84
CA ASN A 320 -4.66 8.27 4.15
C ASN A 320 -3.54 8.33 3.11
N HIS A 321 -3.11 7.13 2.72
CA HIS A 321 -2.33 6.83 1.52
C HIS A 321 -3.22 6.04 0.53
N ASN A 322 -2.72 5.73 -0.66
CA ASN A 322 -3.41 4.85 -1.61
C ASN A 322 -2.99 3.38 -1.36
N ASP A 323 -3.46 2.81 -0.26
CA ASP A 323 -2.90 1.58 0.33
C ASP A 323 -3.98 0.54 0.70
N VAL A 324 -5.12 0.55 0.03
CA VAL A 324 -6.18 -0.48 0.23
C VAL A 324 -5.61 -1.86 -0.03
N GLY A 325 -5.70 -2.77 0.95
CA GLY A 325 -5.14 -4.12 0.90
C GLY A 325 -3.73 -4.26 1.48
N ASN A 326 -3.10 -3.16 1.92
CA ASN A 326 -1.76 -3.17 2.48
C ASN A 326 -1.65 -3.98 3.79
N PHE A 327 -0.44 -4.45 4.09
CA PHE A 327 -0.14 -5.19 5.29
C PHE A 327 1.31 -4.98 5.72
N VAL A 328 1.65 -5.29 6.97
CA VAL A 328 2.99 -5.23 7.55
C VAL A 328 3.30 -6.52 8.29
N LEU A 329 4.56 -6.95 8.24
CA LEU A 329 5.03 -8.17 8.88
C LEU A 329 6.26 -7.88 9.75
N TYR A 330 6.22 -8.35 10.98
CA TYR A 330 7.30 -8.20 11.95
C TYR A 330 7.74 -9.58 12.45
N VAL A 331 9.03 -9.76 12.69
CA VAL A 331 9.65 -10.99 13.20
C VAL A 331 10.28 -10.69 14.55
N ASN A 332 9.87 -11.41 15.60
CA ASN A 332 10.32 -11.20 16.97
C ASN A 332 10.15 -9.74 17.46
N GLY A 333 9.11 -9.06 16.97
CA GLY A 333 8.83 -7.66 17.28
C GLY A 333 9.71 -6.65 16.56
N LEU A 334 10.45 -7.06 15.52
CA LEU A 334 11.27 -6.20 14.67
C LEU A 334 10.72 -6.17 13.23
N PRO A 335 10.83 -5.04 12.52
CA PRO A 335 10.26 -4.87 11.18
C PRO A 335 10.87 -5.83 10.16
N ALA A 336 10.03 -6.37 9.27
CA ALA A 336 10.47 -7.15 8.11
C ALA A 336 9.84 -6.65 6.81
N LEU A 337 8.51 -6.71 6.69
CA LEU A 337 7.75 -6.03 5.63
C LEU A 337 7.03 -4.86 6.27
N ILE A 338 7.25 -3.65 5.77
CA ILE A 338 6.86 -2.42 6.47
C ILE A 338 5.85 -1.62 5.66
N ASP A 339 5.20 -0.69 6.35
CA ASP A 339 4.64 0.49 5.72
C ASP A 339 5.64 1.63 5.88
N ILE A 340 5.89 2.36 4.79
CA ILE A 340 6.90 3.42 4.76
C ILE A 340 6.52 4.63 5.64
N GLY A 341 5.23 4.79 5.94
CA GLY A 341 4.70 5.91 6.70
C GLY A 341 4.75 7.23 5.92
N VAL A 342 4.83 8.34 6.63
CA VAL A 342 4.83 9.68 6.03
C VAL A 342 6.17 10.39 6.16
N GLY A 343 6.60 11.02 5.06
CA GLY A 343 7.75 11.91 5.04
C GLY A 343 7.48 13.29 5.65
N THR A 344 8.45 14.19 5.50
CA THR A 344 8.35 15.57 5.96
C THR A 344 7.18 16.29 5.30
N TYR A 345 6.33 16.90 6.11
CA TYR A 345 5.16 17.63 5.63
C TYR A 345 5.57 18.86 4.81
N THR A 346 4.98 18.97 3.62
CA THR A 346 5.13 20.12 2.74
C THR A 346 3.77 20.73 2.44
N LYS A 347 3.75 21.79 1.62
CA LYS A 347 2.50 22.35 1.11
C LYS A 347 1.65 21.30 0.37
N ASP A 348 2.30 20.35 -0.32
CA ASP A 348 1.60 19.37 -1.15
C ASP A 348 0.88 18.33 -0.30
N THR A 349 1.36 18.03 0.92
CA THR A 349 0.73 17.12 1.90
C THR A 349 -0.72 17.50 2.20
N PHE A 350 -1.03 18.80 2.18
CA PHE A 350 -2.36 19.35 2.48
C PHE A 350 -3.09 19.89 1.24
N GLY A 351 -2.53 19.64 0.06
CA GLY A 351 -3.00 20.18 -1.21
C GLY A 351 -3.54 19.09 -2.15
N PRO A 352 -3.99 19.49 -3.34
CA PRO A 352 -4.44 18.54 -4.37
C PRO A 352 -3.31 17.62 -4.89
N HIS A 353 -2.05 17.99 -4.64
CA HIS A 353 -0.86 17.25 -5.02
C HIS A 353 -0.41 16.21 -3.98
N ARG A 354 -1.22 15.94 -2.94
CA ARG A 354 -0.88 14.96 -1.89
C ARG A 354 -0.46 13.62 -2.47
N TYR A 355 -1.22 13.09 -3.43
CA TYR A 355 -0.95 11.78 -4.02
C TYR A 355 0.10 11.79 -5.15
N ASP A 356 0.69 12.96 -5.43
CA ASP A 356 1.92 13.05 -6.24
C ASP A 356 3.16 12.73 -5.38
N ILE A 357 3.04 12.80 -4.05
CA ILE A 357 4.07 12.38 -3.10
C ILE A 357 4.21 10.86 -3.16
N TRP A 358 5.43 10.38 -3.38
CA TRP A 358 5.69 8.97 -3.64
C TRP A 358 5.24 8.05 -2.48
N THR A 359 5.44 8.45 -1.22
CA THR A 359 4.98 7.66 -0.04
C THR A 359 3.46 7.56 0.09
N MET A 360 2.68 8.28 -0.74
CA MET A 360 1.22 8.20 -0.75
C MET A 360 0.70 7.31 -1.90
N GLN A 361 1.58 6.77 -2.74
CA GLN A 361 1.25 6.01 -3.94
C GLN A 361 1.31 4.50 -3.69
N SER A 362 0.37 3.76 -4.27
CA SER A 362 0.17 2.33 -3.95
C SER A 362 1.39 1.43 -4.18
N GLN A 363 2.28 1.76 -5.12
CA GLN A 363 3.49 0.97 -5.36
C GLN A 363 4.52 1.02 -4.24
N TRP A 364 4.39 1.96 -3.31
CA TRP A 364 5.24 2.12 -2.13
C TRP A 364 4.55 1.59 -0.85
N HIS A 365 3.54 0.75 -1.05
CA HIS A 365 2.90 -0.07 -0.02
C HIS A 365 2.87 -1.52 -0.52
N ASN A 366 2.53 -2.46 0.36
CA ASN A 366 2.51 -3.88 0.02
C ASN A 366 1.26 -4.25 -0.80
N THR A 367 1.03 -3.61 -1.96
CA THR A 367 -0.18 -3.73 -2.80
C THR A 367 0.18 -4.01 -4.27
N PRO A 368 -0.75 -4.48 -5.11
CA PRO A 368 -0.44 -4.70 -6.52
C PRO A 368 -0.50 -3.42 -7.38
N THR A 369 0.21 -3.42 -8.50
CA THR A 369 -0.07 -2.58 -9.67
C THR A 369 -0.67 -3.46 -10.74
N ILE A 370 -1.88 -3.14 -11.19
CA ILE A 370 -2.69 -4.00 -12.07
C ILE A 370 -2.74 -3.37 -13.45
N ASN A 371 -2.30 -4.08 -14.50
CA ASN A 371 -2.23 -3.54 -15.87
C ASN A 371 -1.49 -2.18 -15.94
N GLY A 372 -0.42 -2.03 -15.16
CA GLY A 372 0.34 -0.75 -15.06
C GLY A 372 -0.34 0.35 -14.26
N VAL A 373 -1.52 0.09 -13.71
CA VAL A 373 -2.34 1.09 -13.04
C VAL A 373 -2.29 0.91 -11.51
N GLN A 374 -2.00 2.01 -10.83
CA GLN A 374 -2.01 2.13 -9.38
C GLN A 374 -3.41 2.47 -8.86
N GLN A 375 -3.58 2.35 -7.54
CA GLN A 375 -4.79 2.81 -6.88
C GLN A 375 -4.96 4.35 -7.00
N LYS A 376 -6.18 4.82 -6.75
CA LYS A 376 -6.52 6.25 -6.75
C LYS A 376 -7.15 6.67 -5.43
N ALA A 377 -7.08 7.96 -5.15
CA ALA A 377 -7.64 8.58 -3.96
C ALA A 377 -9.12 8.95 -4.12
N GLY A 378 -9.87 8.88 -3.03
CA GLY A 378 -11.28 9.27 -2.92
C GLY A 378 -12.20 8.12 -2.49
N ALA A 379 -13.37 8.48 -1.96
CA ALA A 379 -14.29 7.56 -1.28
C ALA A 379 -14.81 6.40 -2.14
N GLN A 380 -14.81 6.56 -3.47
CA GLN A 380 -15.18 5.49 -4.39
C GLN A 380 -14.13 4.37 -4.49
N TYR A 381 -12.90 4.64 -4.06
CA TYR A 381 -11.79 3.70 -4.07
C TYR A 381 -11.71 3.00 -2.72
N VAL A 382 -12.37 1.85 -2.64
CA VAL A 382 -12.67 1.16 -1.38
C VAL A 382 -12.64 -0.36 -1.58
N ALA A 383 -12.22 -1.08 -0.55
CA ALA A 383 -12.31 -2.54 -0.52
C ALA A 383 -13.77 -3.02 -0.40
N ARG A 384 -14.02 -4.26 -0.84
CA ARG A 384 -15.33 -4.90 -0.79
C ARG A 384 -15.21 -6.30 -0.19
N ASN A 385 -16.34 -6.85 0.26
CA ASN A 385 -16.43 -8.23 0.77
C ASN A 385 -15.37 -8.55 1.84
N VAL A 386 -15.10 -7.59 2.72
CA VAL A 386 -14.02 -7.74 3.72
C VAL A 386 -14.49 -8.65 4.84
N THR A 387 -13.70 -9.70 5.12
CA THR A 387 -14.02 -10.68 6.16
C THR A 387 -12.79 -11.04 6.98
N TYR A 388 -13.03 -11.36 8.25
CA TYR A 388 -12.04 -11.98 9.12
C TYR A 388 -12.62 -13.25 9.74
N ASN A 389 -12.02 -14.40 9.45
CA ASN A 389 -12.35 -15.66 10.10
C ASN A 389 -11.38 -15.92 11.25
N LYS A 390 -11.88 -15.77 12.47
CA LYS A 390 -11.12 -15.99 13.71
C LYS A 390 -10.62 -17.43 13.89
N THR A 391 -11.35 -18.44 13.41
CA THR A 391 -10.99 -19.84 13.61
C THR A 391 -9.81 -20.26 12.74
N SER A 392 -9.79 -19.85 11.48
CA SER A 392 -8.69 -20.09 10.55
C SER A 392 -7.61 -19.01 10.55
N ALA A 393 -7.87 -17.87 11.24
CA ALA A 393 -7.03 -16.68 11.22
C ALA A 393 -6.78 -16.15 9.79
N GLU A 394 -7.89 -16.04 9.06
CA GLU A 394 -7.92 -15.62 7.65
C GLU A 394 -8.54 -14.24 7.52
N PHE A 395 -7.81 -13.31 6.91
CA PHE A 395 -8.31 -12.00 6.51
C PHE A 395 -8.43 -11.97 5.00
N GLU A 396 -9.60 -11.59 4.48
CA GLU A 396 -9.88 -11.55 3.05
C GLU A 396 -10.53 -10.22 2.66
N ALA A 397 -10.12 -9.65 1.53
CA ALA A 397 -10.71 -8.44 0.97
C ALA A 397 -10.62 -8.42 -0.56
N ASP A 398 -11.71 -7.99 -1.23
CA ASP A 398 -11.70 -7.64 -2.64
C ASP A 398 -11.24 -6.18 -2.81
N ILE A 399 -10.01 -6.00 -3.29
CA ILE A 399 -9.36 -4.69 -3.41
C ILE A 399 -9.53 -4.06 -4.80
N ALA A 400 -10.22 -4.72 -5.74
CA ALA A 400 -10.43 -4.17 -7.09
C ALA A 400 -11.12 -2.80 -7.08
N GLY A 401 -11.96 -2.55 -6.08
CA GLY A 401 -12.64 -1.26 -5.91
C GLY A 401 -11.69 -0.08 -5.72
N ALA A 402 -10.44 -0.29 -5.27
CA ALA A 402 -9.44 0.76 -5.10
C ALA A 402 -8.75 1.21 -6.40
N TYR A 403 -8.95 0.46 -7.49
CA TYR A 403 -8.34 0.74 -8.79
C TYR A 403 -9.33 1.43 -9.73
N PRO A 404 -8.87 2.38 -10.55
CA PRO A 404 -9.73 3.05 -11.51
C PRO A 404 -9.99 2.13 -12.73
N LYS A 405 -10.93 2.51 -13.59
CA LYS A 405 -11.40 1.67 -14.71
C LYS A 405 -10.29 1.30 -15.69
N GLU A 406 -9.27 2.14 -15.80
CA GLU A 406 -8.09 1.94 -16.62
C GLU A 406 -7.32 0.67 -16.23
N ALA A 407 -7.42 0.23 -14.96
CA ALA A 407 -6.80 -1.02 -14.51
C ALA A 407 -7.47 -2.27 -15.12
N GLN A 408 -8.66 -2.15 -15.73
CA GLN A 408 -9.41 -3.25 -16.34
C GLN A 408 -9.59 -4.46 -15.39
N VAL A 409 -9.73 -4.21 -14.09
CA VAL A 409 -9.92 -5.24 -13.07
C VAL A 409 -11.38 -5.32 -12.66
N LYS A 410 -11.92 -6.53 -12.68
CA LYS A 410 -13.30 -6.83 -12.26
C LYS A 410 -13.37 -7.21 -10.78
N SER A 411 -12.44 -8.06 -10.33
CA SER A 411 -12.28 -8.49 -8.94
C SER A 411 -10.82 -8.78 -8.65
N TRP A 412 -10.38 -8.52 -7.43
CA TRP A 412 -9.04 -8.83 -6.96
C TRP A 412 -9.12 -9.16 -5.47
N VAL A 413 -9.30 -10.44 -5.16
CA VAL A 413 -9.46 -10.95 -3.80
C VAL A 413 -8.11 -11.33 -3.24
N ARG A 414 -7.65 -10.54 -2.27
CA ARG A 414 -6.46 -10.86 -1.46
C ARG A 414 -6.91 -11.59 -0.20
N LYS A 415 -6.25 -12.69 0.12
CA LYS A 415 -6.46 -13.44 1.36
C LYS A 415 -5.13 -13.68 2.06
N LEU A 416 -5.07 -13.34 3.35
CA LEU A 416 -3.93 -13.54 4.24
C LEU A 416 -4.30 -14.59 5.31
N THR A 417 -3.64 -15.74 5.29
CA THR A 417 -3.84 -16.82 6.26
C THR A 417 -2.66 -16.87 7.24
N PHE A 418 -2.92 -16.64 8.54
CA PHE A 418 -1.88 -16.64 9.56
C PHE A 418 -1.81 -18.00 10.30
N ASN A 419 -0.76 -18.78 10.03
CA ASN A 419 -0.56 -20.06 10.71
C ASN A 419 0.40 -19.90 11.90
N ARG A 420 -0.16 -19.79 13.11
CA ARG A 420 0.60 -19.62 14.36
C ARG A 420 1.54 -20.78 14.67
N LYS A 421 1.16 -22.03 14.35
CA LYS A 421 1.95 -23.23 14.66
C LYS A 421 3.16 -23.36 13.73
N ALA A 422 2.95 -23.12 12.43
CA ALA A 422 4.02 -23.12 11.45
C ALA A 422 4.85 -21.83 11.51
N ASN A 423 4.32 -20.77 12.15
CA ASN A 423 4.88 -19.43 12.18
C ASN A 423 5.06 -18.88 10.75
N THR A 424 4.00 -18.99 9.95
CA THR A 424 3.97 -18.56 8.53
C THR A 424 2.72 -17.72 8.25
N VAL A 425 2.83 -16.86 7.25
CA VAL A 425 1.70 -16.16 6.62
C VAL A 425 1.66 -16.57 5.16
N THR A 426 0.50 -17.04 4.69
CA THR A 426 0.26 -17.33 3.27
C THR A 426 -0.59 -16.22 2.67
N MET A 427 -0.19 -15.71 1.52
CA MET A 427 -0.94 -14.72 0.75
C MET A 427 -1.43 -15.36 -0.56
N ASP A 428 -2.74 -15.42 -0.72
CA ASP A 428 -3.39 -15.84 -1.96
C ASP A 428 -4.00 -14.62 -2.67
N GLU A 429 -3.74 -14.48 -3.97
CA GLU A 429 -4.29 -13.43 -4.83
C GLU A 429 -5.18 -14.07 -5.91
N ASN A 430 -6.49 -13.88 -5.85
CA ASN A 430 -7.44 -14.40 -6.84
C ASN A 430 -8.11 -13.25 -7.58
N TYR A 431 -7.88 -13.15 -8.89
CA TYR A 431 -8.29 -11.99 -9.67
C TYR A 431 -9.02 -12.35 -10.96
N SER A 432 -9.81 -11.40 -11.46
CA SER A 432 -10.48 -11.43 -12.76
C SER A 432 -10.33 -10.07 -13.42
N LEU A 433 -9.85 -10.06 -14.66
CA LEU A 433 -9.69 -8.85 -15.47
C LEU A 433 -10.78 -8.80 -16.54
N ASP A 434 -11.29 -7.60 -16.82
CA ASP A 434 -12.10 -7.35 -18.01
C ASP A 434 -11.24 -7.45 -19.27
N LYS A 435 -9.97 -7.02 -19.17
CA LYS A 435 -8.97 -7.10 -20.24
C LYS A 435 -7.57 -7.17 -19.64
N PHE A 436 -6.77 -8.08 -20.17
CA PHE A 436 -5.33 -8.09 -19.93
C PHE A 436 -4.65 -7.04 -20.83
N VAL A 437 -3.85 -6.16 -20.22
CA VAL A 437 -3.07 -5.12 -20.91
C VAL A 437 -1.58 -5.39 -20.72
N GLU A 438 -1.15 -5.56 -19.47
CA GLU A 438 0.23 -5.89 -19.13
C GLU A 438 0.30 -6.66 -17.80
N PRO A 439 1.43 -7.35 -17.51
CA PRO A 439 1.59 -8.14 -16.29
C PRO A 439 1.43 -7.27 -15.04
N PHE A 440 0.71 -7.78 -14.03
CA PHE A 440 0.64 -7.10 -12.75
C PHE A 440 1.96 -7.26 -11.98
N LYS A 441 2.18 -6.35 -11.03
CA LYS A 441 3.30 -6.41 -10.08
C LYS A 441 2.75 -6.44 -8.68
N VAL A 442 3.28 -7.28 -7.81
CA VAL A 442 2.99 -7.21 -6.36
C VAL A 442 4.20 -6.58 -5.68
N HIS A 443 3.97 -5.46 -5.01
CA HIS A 443 5.03 -4.73 -4.34
C HIS A 443 5.16 -5.20 -2.90
N PHE A 444 6.40 -5.31 -2.44
CA PHE A 444 6.72 -5.46 -1.02
C PHE A 444 7.78 -4.45 -0.62
N VAL A 445 7.55 -3.75 0.49
CA VAL A 445 8.46 -2.75 1.05
C VAL A 445 9.16 -3.34 2.26
N THR A 446 10.48 -3.30 2.25
CA THR A 446 11.32 -3.87 3.31
C THR A 446 12.52 -2.99 3.60
N ILE A 447 12.99 -3.07 4.84
CA ILE A 447 14.29 -2.50 5.27
C ILE A 447 15.37 -3.58 5.42
N LEU A 448 15.04 -4.83 5.11
CA LEU A 448 15.97 -5.94 5.21
C LEU A 448 16.79 -6.05 3.92
N ASN A 449 18.01 -6.54 4.06
CA ASN A 449 18.86 -6.79 2.91
C ASN A 449 18.55 -8.16 2.32
N LYS A 450 18.74 -8.28 1.02
CA LYS A 450 18.81 -9.60 0.39
C LYS A 450 20.01 -10.38 0.98
N SER A 451 19.77 -11.61 1.42
CA SER A 451 20.83 -12.47 1.93
C SER A 451 21.86 -12.81 0.85
N SER A 452 23.13 -12.91 1.22
CA SER A 452 24.18 -13.44 0.34
C SER A 452 24.11 -14.96 0.18
N ASP A 453 23.39 -15.64 1.08
CA ASP A 453 23.25 -17.10 1.14
C ASP A 453 21.99 -17.59 0.41
N ASP A 454 21.49 -16.86 -0.60
CA ASP A 454 20.39 -17.30 -1.45
C ASP A 454 20.71 -18.69 -2.04
N GLN A 455 20.17 -19.72 -1.38
CA GLN A 455 20.40 -21.11 -1.75
C GLN A 455 19.44 -21.46 -2.88
N LYS A 456 20.00 -21.77 -4.06
CA LYS A 456 19.74 -22.91 -4.96
C LYS A 456 18.31 -23.47 -5.22
N ASN A 457 17.25 -22.99 -4.56
CA ASN A 457 15.89 -23.54 -4.59
C ASN A 457 14.80 -22.50 -4.95
N GLY A 458 15.15 -21.23 -5.19
CA GLY A 458 14.21 -20.20 -5.64
C GLY A 458 13.40 -19.48 -4.55
N ASP A 459 13.76 -19.59 -3.27
CA ASP A 459 13.19 -18.73 -2.22
C ASP A 459 13.97 -17.41 -2.13
N LEU A 460 13.28 -16.30 -1.84
CA LEU A 460 13.91 -15.02 -1.50
C LEU A 460 14.16 -14.93 0.01
N VAL A 461 15.41 -14.76 0.41
CA VAL A 461 15.76 -14.56 1.82
C VAL A 461 16.11 -13.08 2.07
N LEU A 462 15.35 -12.45 2.96
CA LEU A 462 15.56 -11.09 3.44
C LEU A 462 16.06 -11.14 4.89
N GLU A 463 17.20 -10.53 5.18
CA GLU A 463 17.79 -10.55 6.52
C GLU A 463 18.62 -9.30 6.87
N ASP A 464 18.79 -9.11 8.17
CA ASP A 464 19.82 -8.27 8.77
C ASP A 464 20.44 -9.03 9.96
N LYS A 465 21.14 -8.34 10.86
CA LYS A 465 21.77 -8.98 12.03
C LYS A 465 20.76 -9.60 13.02
N SER A 466 19.50 -9.16 13.01
CA SER A 466 18.50 -9.45 14.04
C SER A 466 17.25 -10.16 13.51
N VAL A 467 16.96 -10.01 12.22
CA VAL A 467 15.75 -10.50 11.55
C VAL A 467 16.14 -11.32 10.33
N LYS A 468 15.43 -12.44 10.13
CA LYS A 468 15.48 -13.26 8.91
C LYS A 468 14.06 -13.62 8.51
N LEU A 469 13.69 -13.30 7.28
CA LEU A 469 12.43 -13.61 6.64
C LEU A 469 12.70 -14.40 5.36
N THR A 470 12.06 -15.54 5.21
CA THR A 470 12.09 -16.34 3.97
C THR A 470 10.75 -16.19 3.27
N MET A 471 10.79 -15.78 2.01
CA MET A 471 9.64 -15.63 1.14
C MET A 471 9.71 -16.69 0.04
N SER A 472 8.74 -17.60 0.05
CA SER A 472 8.56 -18.61 -0.99
C SER A 472 7.42 -18.19 -1.92
N PHE A 473 7.64 -18.29 -3.22
CA PHE A 473 6.65 -18.04 -4.27
C PHE A 473 6.88 -19.02 -5.43
N ASP A 474 5.91 -19.14 -6.32
CA ASP A 474 6.06 -19.98 -7.50
C ASP A 474 7.00 -19.31 -8.50
N ASN A 475 8.23 -19.80 -8.57
CA ASN A 475 9.28 -19.30 -9.48
C ASN A 475 8.95 -19.49 -10.96
N ASN A 476 7.91 -20.28 -11.31
CA ASN A 476 7.43 -20.36 -12.69
C ASN A 476 6.45 -19.23 -13.04
N LEU A 477 5.93 -18.52 -12.03
CA LEU A 477 4.93 -17.44 -12.20
C LEU A 477 5.48 -16.06 -11.86
N PHE A 478 6.51 -16.00 -11.01
CA PHE A 478 7.03 -14.74 -10.50
C PHE A 478 8.55 -14.70 -10.55
N ASP A 479 9.06 -13.64 -11.18
CA ASP A 479 10.39 -13.12 -10.93
C ASP A 479 10.31 -12.00 -9.91
N TYR A 480 11.44 -11.71 -9.29
CA TYR A 480 11.55 -10.57 -8.40
C TYR A 480 12.69 -9.65 -8.81
N VAL A 481 12.42 -8.35 -8.74
CA VAL A 481 13.43 -7.31 -8.85
C VAL A 481 13.44 -6.56 -7.54
N ILE A 482 14.62 -6.24 -7.06
CA ILE A 482 14.82 -5.48 -5.84
C ILE A 482 15.30 -4.08 -6.22
N GLU A 483 14.49 -3.03 -6.02
CA GLU A 483 14.82 -1.66 -6.43
C GLU A 483 15.13 -0.71 -5.28
N GLU A 484 16.41 -0.31 -5.30
CA GLU A 484 17.06 0.91 -4.80
C GLU A 484 16.30 2.25 -4.71
N HIS A 485 15.79 2.73 -3.57
CA HIS A 485 15.31 4.12 -3.42
C HIS A 485 15.91 4.87 -2.20
N LYS A 486 16.79 5.82 -2.52
CA LYS A 486 17.47 6.63 -1.50
C LYS A 486 16.66 7.88 -1.22
N THR A 487 16.25 8.06 0.03
CA THR A 487 15.63 9.31 0.52
C THR A 487 16.57 10.02 1.49
N ASN A 488 16.60 11.34 1.40
CA ASN A 488 17.28 12.21 2.37
C ASN A 488 16.26 12.85 3.34
N ASP A 489 15.03 12.35 3.34
CA ASP A 489 13.98 12.85 4.22
C ASP A 489 14.23 12.34 5.64
N THR A 490 14.63 13.25 6.53
CA THR A 490 14.95 12.92 7.92
C THR A 490 13.75 12.37 8.71
N ALA A 491 12.52 12.58 8.23
CA ALA A 491 11.33 11.96 8.83
C ALA A 491 11.24 10.46 8.52
N LEU A 492 11.86 10.02 7.42
CA LEU A 492 11.96 8.62 6.98
C LEU A 492 13.31 7.99 7.37
N GLU A 493 14.36 8.79 7.61
CA GLU A 493 15.64 8.32 8.14
C GLU A 493 15.52 7.95 9.64
N HIS A 494 15.21 6.69 9.92
CA HIS A 494 15.20 6.19 11.29
C HIS A 494 16.62 6.19 11.88
N LYS A 495 16.92 7.15 12.78
CA LYS A 495 18.11 7.15 13.65
C LYS A 495 18.24 5.82 14.43
N ASN A 496 19.11 4.92 13.97
CA ASN A 496 20.20 4.28 14.72
C ASN A 496 20.76 3.04 13.99
N GLY A 497 21.86 3.22 13.27
CA GLY A 497 22.89 2.18 13.02
C GLY A 497 22.68 1.29 11.79
N ASP A 498 23.37 1.63 10.70
CA ASP A 498 23.60 0.81 9.50
C ASP A 498 22.34 0.31 8.76
N LEU A 499 21.56 1.26 8.23
CA LEU A 499 20.96 1.09 6.92
C LEU A 499 20.95 2.46 6.23
N VAL A 500 21.81 2.66 5.24
CA VAL A 500 21.43 3.55 4.14
C VAL A 500 20.14 2.93 3.62
N LEU A 501 19.03 3.67 3.55
CA LEU A 501 17.88 3.23 2.77
C LEU A 501 18.33 3.17 1.32
N GLU A 502 19.02 2.10 0.98
CA GLU A 502 18.85 1.42 -0.27
C GLU A 502 17.46 0.81 -0.17
N ASP A 503 16.41 1.64 -0.32
CA ASP A 503 15.03 1.14 -0.37
C ASP A 503 15.01 0.10 -1.49
N LYS A 504 14.35 -1.01 -1.25
CA LYS A 504 14.48 -2.20 -2.07
C LYS A 504 13.07 -2.62 -2.34
N SER A 505 12.39 -1.96 -3.29
CA SER A 505 11.08 -2.41 -3.72
C SER A 505 11.27 -3.80 -4.31
N VAL A 506 10.78 -4.84 -3.63
CA VAL A 506 10.71 -6.17 -4.24
C VAL A 506 9.50 -6.12 -5.14
N LYS A 507 9.72 -5.79 -6.41
CA LYS A 507 8.70 -5.97 -7.45
C LYS A 507 8.70 -7.44 -7.76
N LEU A 508 7.74 -8.20 -7.22
CA LEU A 508 7.34 -9.44 -7.86
C LEU A 508 6.71 -9.00 -9.18
N THR A 509 7.53 -8.97 -10.22
CA THR A 509 7.02 -8.82 -11.56
C THR A 509 6.52 -10.21 -11.89
N MET A 510 5.25 -10.34 -12.25
CA MET A 510 4.85 -11.53 -12.98
C MET A 510 5.66 -11.48 -14.26
N SER A 511 6.82 -12.15 -14.25
CA SER A 511 7.48 -12.49 -15.47
C SER A 511 6.48 -13.42 -16.13
N PHE A 512 5.97 -12.96 -17.27
CA PHE A 512 5.75 -13.98 -18.26
C PHE A 512 7.08 -14.66 -18.41
N ASP A 513 7.00 -15.95 -18.22
CA ASP A 513 8.01 -16.88 -18.55
C ASP A 513 8.61 -16.49 -19.90
N ASN A 514 9.70 -15.75 -19.85
CA ASN A 514 10.61 -15.74 -20.96
C ASN A 514 11.25 -17.12 -21.06
N ASN A 515 10.97 -18.13 -20.21
CA ASN A 515 11.23 -19.53 -20.54
C ASN A 515 10.25 -20.12 -21.57
N LEU A 516 9.54 -19.34 -22.40
CA LEU A 516 9.42 -19.84 -23.78
C LEU A 516 10.73 -19.57 -24.51
N PHE A 517 11.25 -18.35 -24.48
CA PHE A 517 12.51 -17.97 -25.11
C PHE A 517 13.75 -18.63 -24.48
N ASP A 518 13.91 -18.66 -23.16
CA ASP A 518 15.06 -19.24 -22.45
C ASP A 518 15.01 -20.78 -22.41
N TYR A 519 13.82 -21.39 -22.33
CA TYR A 519 13.63 -22.82 -22.61
C TYR A 519 13.93 -23.14 -24.08
N VAL A 520 13.39 -22.37 -25.04
CA VAL A 520 13.73 -22.53 -26.47
C VAL A 520 15.22 -22.29 -26.71
N ILE A 521 15.85 -21.35 -26.01
CA ILE A 521 17.30 -21.10 -26.08
C ILE A 521 18.08 -22.25 -25.45
N GLU A 522 17.68 -22.84 -24.32
CA GLU A 522 18.36 -24.00 -23.73
C GLU A 522 18.13 -25.27 -24.57
N GLU A 523 16.91 -25.51 -25.07
CA GLU A 523 16.59 -26.62 -25.98
C GLU A 523 17.29 -26.46 -27.34
N HIS A 524 17.46 -25.23 -27.84
CA HIS A 524 18.17 -24.97 -29.10
C HIS A 524 19.69 -24.82 -28.94
N LYS A 525 20.22 -24.37 -27.79
CA LYS A 525 21.65 -24.44 -27.46
C LYS A 525 22.10 -25.89 -27.28
N THR A 526 21.20 -26.79 -26.89
CA THR A 526 21.45 -28.23 -26.88
C THR A 526 21.29 -28.89 -28.27
N ASN A 527 20.78 -28.16 -29.27
CA ASN A 527 20.71 -28.57 -30.69
C ASN A 527 21.94 -28.13 -31.53
N ASP A 528 23.16 -28.12 -30.96
CA ASP A 528 24.39 -28.14 -31.77
C ASP A 528 24.42 -29.35 -32.75
N THR A 529 23.54 -30.34 -32.54
CA THR A 529 23.22 -31.43 -33.49
C THR A 529 22.64 -30.96 -34.83
N ALA A 530 22.03 -29.76 -34.92
CA ALA A 530 21.56 -29.20 -36.20
C ALA A 530 22.73 -28.68 -37.06
N LEU A 531 23.82 -28.24 -36.43
CA LEU A 531 25.10 -27.89 -37.08
C LEU A 531 25.92 -29.15 -37.40
N GLU A 532 25.84 -30.19 -36.57
CA GLU A 532 26.58 -31.44 -36.73
C GLU A 532 25.83 -32.47 -37.62
N HIS A 533 26.25 -32.58 -38.87
CA HIS A 533 26.09 -33.79 -39.72
C HIS A 533 24.68 -34.26 -40.14
N THR A 534 23.62 -33.43 -40.06
CA THR A 534 22.30 -33.83 -40.58
C THR A 534 22.13 -33.52 -42.09
N VAL A 535 21.68 -34.50 -42.87
CA VAL A 535 21.47 -34.38 -44.33
C VAL A 535 20.14 -33.65 -44.60
N TRP A 536 20.09 -32.75 -45.60
CA TRP A 536 18.83 -32.16 -46.04
C TRP A 536 17.99 -33.21 -46.79
N GLU A 537 16.77 -33.46 -46.33
CA GLU A 537 15.90 -34.52 -46.88
C GLU A 537 15.62 -34.29 -48.38
N PRO A 538 15.91 -35.26 -49.27
CA PRO A 538 15.52 -35.17 -50.67
C PRO A 538 14.02 -35.45 -50.81
N LEU A 539 13.31 -34.56 -51.50
CA LEU A 539 11.89 -34.75 -51.81
C LEU A 539 11.77 -35.43 -53.17
N LEU A 540 11.36 -36.70 -53.18
CA LEU A 540 11.31 -37.52 -54.39
C LEU A 540 9.93 -37.43 -55.07
N ALA A 541 9.94 -37.44 -56.41
CA ALA A 541 8.72 -37.36 -57.22
C ALA A 541 7.75 -38.52 -56.96
N MET A 542 8.26 -39.74 -56.77
CA MET A 542 7.41 -40.91 -56.50
C MET A 542 6.74 -40.84 -55.14
N GLU A 543 7.42 -40.33 -54.13
CA GLU A 543 6.84 -40.15 -52.78
C GLU A 543 5.72 -39.11 -52.80
N PHE A 544 5.86 -38.06 -53.62
CA PHE A 544 4.77 -37.11 -53.86
C PHE A 544 3.56 -37.81 -54.51
N LEU A 545 3.82 -38.65 -55.52
CA LEU A 545 2.79 -39.30 -56.33
C LEU A 545 2.03 -40.41 -55.59
N GLU A 546 2.59 -40.96 -54.50
CA GLU A 546 1.98 -42.03 -53.69
C GLU A 546 0.56 -41.70 -53.26
N PHE A 547 0.26 -40.44 -52.91
CA PHE A 547 -1.09 -40.04 -52.53
C PHE A 547 -2.13 -40.34 -53.63
N LYS A 548 -1.76 -40.16 -54.90
CA LYS A 548 -2.64 -40.52 -56.03
C LYS A 548 -2.73 -42.03 -56.25
N ILE A 549 -1.65 -42.76 -55.96
CA ILE A 549 -1.56 -44.19 -56.23
C ILE A 549 -2.34 -44.99 -55.19
N ASP A 550 -2.16 -44.70 -53.90
CA ASP A 550 -2.72 -45.46 -52.79
C ASP A 550 -3.21 -44.63 -51.60
N GLY A 551 -3.15 -43.29 -51.69
CA GLY A 551 -3.58 -42.39 -50.62
C GLY A 551 -2.52 -42.09 -49.57
N ASN A 552 -1.31 -42.64 -49.66
CA ASN A 552 -0.22 -42.33 -48.74
C ASN A 552 0.37 -40.96 -49.04
N ARG A 553 0.21 -40.03 -48.08
CA ARG A 553 0.82 -38.69 -48.10
C ARG A 553 2.03 -38.57 -47.16
N ASN A 554 2.17 -39.50 -46.23
CA ASN A 554 3.07 -39.36 -45.09
C ASN A 554 4.54 -39.43 -45.51
N HIS A 555 4.94 -40.30 -46.45
CA HIS A 555 6.36 -40.40 -46.83
C HIS A 555 6.92 -39.11 -47.41
N TYR A 556 6.14 -38.40 -48.22
CA TYR A 556 6.53 -37.09 -48.74
C TYR A 556 6.41 -36.01 -47.67
N GLU A 557 5.28 -35.95 -46.97
CA GLU A 557 5.00 -34.90 -45.98
C GLU A 557 5.96 -34.97 -44.79
N ASP A 558 6.31 -36.15 -44.28
CA ASP A 558 7.27 -36.34 -43.19
C ASP A 558 8.64 -35.74 -43.55
N LYS A 559 9.11 -35.92 -44.79
CA LYS A 559 10.36 -35.32 -45.28
C LYS A 559 10.22 -33.83 -45.53
N ASN A 560 9.07 -33.40 -46.03
CA ASN A 560 8.76 -32.00 -46.28
C ASN A 560 8.74 -31.20 -44.97
N PHE A 561 8.15 -31.77 -43.92
CA PHE A 561 8.09 -31.22 -42.57
C PHE A 561 9.46 -31.22 -41.90
N LYS A 562 10.19 -32.34 -41.89
CA LYS A 562 11.57 -32.38 -41.35
C LYS A 562 12.48 -31.33 -41.98
N ARG A 563 12.34 -31.07 -43.29
CA ARG A 563 13.10 -30.01 -43.97
C ARG A 563 12.73 -28.61 -43.43
N ARG A 564 11.44 -28.34 -43.22
CA ARG A 564 10.95 -27.05 -42.71
C ARG A 564 11.29 -26.86 -41.23
N GLU A 565 11.12 -27.90 -40.41
CA GLU A 565 11.53 -27.95 -39.00
C GLU A 565 13.02 -27.62 -38.88
N LYS A 566 13.89 -28.34 -39.60
CA LYS A 566 15.33 -28.06 -39.59
C LYS A 566 15.66 -26.63 -40.01
N LEU A 567 15.00 -26.08 -41.04
CA LEU A 567 15.22 -24.69 -41.43
C LEU A 567 14.82 -23.72 -40.31
N MET A 568 13.68 -23.95 -39.66
CA MET A 568 13.21 -23.12 -38.55
C MET A 568 14.14 -23.23 -37.34
N ASP A 569 14.63 -24.42 -36.99
CA ASP A 569 15.59 -24.61 -35.90
C ASP A 569 16.88 -23.80 -36.14
N LEU A 570 17.40 -23.81 -37.37
CA LEU A 570 18.59 -23.03 -37.74
C LEU A 570 18.31 -21.51 -37.68
N VAL A 571 17.14 -21.07 -38.15
CA VAL A 571 16.73 -19.65 -38.10
C VAL A 571 16.57 -19.18 -36.66
N LEU A 572 15.93 -19.97 -35.81
CA LEU A 572 15.83 -19.70 -34.37
C LEU A 572 17.23 -19.68 -33.75
N GLY A 573 18.08 -20.67 -34.04
CA GLY A 573 19.48 -20.69 -33.60
C GLY A 573 20.24 -19.41 -33.95
N GLU A 574 20.14 -18.91 -35.17
CA GLU A 574 20.76 -17.64 -35.61
C GLU A 574 20.19 -16.42 -34.87
N LEU A 575 18.88 -16.35 -34.68
CA LEU A 575 18.22 -15.22 -34.01
C LEU A 575 18.55 -15.18 -32.52
N LEU A 576 18.74 -16.34 -31.90
CA LEU A 576 19.00 -16.48 -30.47
C LEU A 576 20.49 -16.32 -30.12
N THR A 577 21.40 -16.68 -31.03
CA THR A 577 22.84 -16.75 -30.73
C THR A 577 23.71 -15.77 -31.51
N ASP A 578 23.19 -15.16 -32.59
CA ASP A 578 23.97 -14.36 -33.56
C ASP A 578 25.21 -15.11 -34.11
N ASN A 579 25.17 -16.45 -34.12
CA ASN A 579 26.29 -17.29 -34.56
C ASN A 579 26.30 -17.48 -36.08
N LYS A 580 27.17 -16.72 -36.75
CA LYS A 580 27.39 -16.70 -38.22
C LYS A 580 27.40 -18.05 -38.94
N THR A 581 27.70 -19.17 -38.28
CA THR A 581 27.68 -20.51 -38.88
C THR A 581 26.28 -20.98 -39.29
N TYR A 582 25.20 -20.52 -38.64
CA TYR A 582 23.84 -20.89 -39.01
C TYR A 582 23.42 -20.30 -40.35
N VAL A 583 23.84 -19.06 -40.66
CA VAL A 583 23.43 -18.34 -41.87
C VAL A 583 23.74 -19.13 -43.17
N GLU A 584 24.85 -19.86 -43.22
CA GLU A 584 25.21 -20.69 -44.38
C GLU A 584 24.27 -21.89 -44.55
N GLN A 585 23.88 -22.56 -43.45
CA GLN A 585 22.94 -23.68 -43.52
C GLN A 585 21.50 -23.22 -43.76
N ILE A 586 21.10 -22.08 -43.18
CA ILE A 586 19.83 -21.41 -43.49
C ILE A 586 19.74 -21.15 -45.00
N ALA A 587 20.81 -20.63 -45.61
CA ALA A 587 20.87 -20.37 -47.04
C ALA A 587 20.66 -21.65 -47.88
N ASN A 588 21.25 -22.78 -47.49
CA ASN A 588 21.04 -24.07 -48.17
C ASN A 588 19.59 -24.55 -48.07
N GLY A 589 19.02 -24.59 -46.87
CA GLY A 589 17.66 -25.07 -46.63
C GLY A 589 16.61 -24.18 -47.31
N LEU A 590 16.77 -22.87 -47.20
CA LEU A 590 15.93 -21.90 -47.88
C LEU A 590 15.98 -22.10 -49.40
N TRP A 591 17.16 -22.29 -49.99
CA TRP A 591 17.28 -22.53 -51.42
C TRP A 591 16.54 -23.81 -51.85
N LEU A 592 16.67 -24.89 -51.09
CA LEU A 592 15.96 -26.14 -51.37
C LEU A 592 14.44 -25.98 -51.35
N ILE A 593 13.90 -25.18 -50.43
CA ILE A 593 12.45 -24.89 -50.36
C ILE A 593 12.01 -24.01 -51.54
N LEU A 594 12.81 -23.02 -51.93
CA LEU A 594 12.52 -22.14 -53.07
C LEU A 594 12.52 -22.90 -54.41
N GLU A 595 13.27 -24.01 -54.51
CA GLU A 595 13.31 -24.91 -55.67
C GLU A 595 12.23 -26.00 -55.68
N GLU A 596 11.41 -26.13 -54.63
CA GLU A 596 10.32 -27.11 -54.62
C GLU A 596 9.33 -26.80 -55.76
N SER A 597 8.94 -27.81 -56.56
CA SER A 597 8.05 -27.62 -57.71
C SER A 597 6.67 -27.10 -57.31
N THR A 598 6.27 -27.31 -56.06
CA THR A 598 5.10 -26.68 -55.42
C THR A 598 5.35 -26.57 -53.92
N TRP A 599 4.61 -25.69 -53.24
CA TRP A 599 4.50 -25.70 -51.78
C TRP A 599 3.19 -26.34 -51.29
N THR A 600 2.34 -26.78 -52.21
CA THR A 600 1.08 -27.48 -51.93
C THR A 600 1.33 -28.93 -51.55
N TRP A 601 0.63 -29.40 -50.52
CA TRP A 601 0.71 -30.80 -50.11
C TRP A 601 0.03 -31.73 -51.13
N PRO A 602 0.47 -33.00 -51.26
CA PRO A 602 -0.07 -33.93 -52.26
C PRO A 602 -1.60 -34.05 -52.25
N ALA A 603 -2.20 -34.09 -51.06
CA ALA A 603 -3.64 -34.21 -50.87
C ALA A 603 -4.46 -33.00 -51.36
N HIS A 604 -3.81 -31.86 -51.56
CA HIS A 604 -4.45 -30.59 -51.90
C HIS A 604 -4.27 -30.21 -53.39
N LEU A 605 -3.49 -30.98 -54.15
CA LEU A 605 -3.25 -30.69 -55.56
C LEU A 605 -4.46 -30.91 -56.48
N SER A 606 -5.55 -31.54 -56.02
CA SER A 606 -6.81 -31.61 -56.79
C SER A 606 -7.33 -30.25 -57.25
N MET A 607 -6.87 -29.16 -56.62
CA MET A 607 -7.17 -27.78 -56.98
C MET A 607 -6.51 -27.28 -58.28
N GLN A 608 -5.47 -27.94 -58.79
CA GLN A 608 -4.87 -27.58 -60.08
C GLN A 608 -5.71 -28.14 -61.25
N LYS A 609 -5.63 -27.53 -62.43
CA LYS A 609 -6.41 -27.96 -63.62
C LYS A 609 -6.04 -29.36 -64.10
N ALA A 610 -4.80 -29.78 -63.89
CA ALA A 610 -4.32 -31.12 -64.21
C ALA A 610 -4.91 -32.21 -63.27
N GLY A 611 -5.60 -31.82 -62.19
CA GLY A 611 -6.14 -32.72 -61.18
C GLY A 611 -5.07 -33.29 -60.24
N GLU A 612 -5.42 -34.30 -59.45
CA GLU A 612 -4.53 -34.94 -58.48
C GLU A 612 -3.31 -35.60 -59.15
N GLY A 613 -2.16 -35.59 -58.45
CA GLY A 613 -0.91 -36.22 -58.91
C GLY A 613 0.30 -35.33 -58.75
N MET A 614 1.08 -35.16 -59.82
CA MET A 614 2.29 -34.31 -59.81
C MET A 614 1.91 -32.83 -59.90
N PRO A 615 2.68 -31.92 -59.28
CA PRO A 615 2.47 -30.48 -59.42
C PRO A 615 2.73 -29.99 -60.84
N ASP A 616 1.81 -29.18 -61.37
CA ASP A 616 1.99 -28.45 -62.62
C ASP A 616 2.78 -27.16 -62.36
N PRO A 617 4.04 -27.03 -62.85
CA PRO A 617 4.87 -25.84 -62.59
C PRO A 617 4.36 -24.58 -63.31
N SER A 618 3.34 -24.70 -64.17
CA SER A 618 2.69 -23.57 -64.83
C SER A 618 1.45 -23.05 -64.08
N GLN A 619 1.00 -23.75 -63.03
CA GLN A 619 -0.16 -23.36 -62.24
C GLN A 619 0.12 -23.45 -60.74
N TRP A 620 0.19 -22.30 -60.09
CA TRP A 620 0.36 -22.21 -58.65
C TRP A 620 -0.96 -22.39 -57.90
N VAL A 621 -0.89 -23.11 -56.77
CA VAL A 621 -2.03 -23.42 -55.92
C VAL A 621 -1.73 -22.94 -54.51
N ILE A 622 -2.62 -22.12 -53.95
CA ILE A 622 -2.53 -21.69 -52.55
C ILE A 622 -3.37 -22.62 -51.67
N ASP A 623 -2.73 -23.45 -50.86
CA ASP A 623 -3.33 -24.26 -49.81
C ASP A 623 -2.68 -23.93 -48.45
N LEU A 624 -2.94 -24.75 -47.43
CA LEU A 624 -2.31 -24.63 -46.12
C LEU A 624 -0.78 -24.72 -46.22
N GLY A 625 -0.24 -25.70 -46.96
CA GLY A 625 1.20 -25.88 -47.13
C GLY A 625 1.88 -24.71 -47.85
N ALA A 626 1.24 -24.17 -48.89
CA ALA A 626 1.73 -22.98 -49.60
C ALA A 626 1.64 -21.72 -48.72
N GLY A 627 0.55 -21.57 -47.96
CA GLY A 627 0.40 -20.50 -46.98
C GLY A 627 1.51 -20.52 -45.93
N GLU A 628 1.73 -21.66 -45.28
CA GLU A 628 2.79 -21.81 -44.26
C GLU A 628 4.19 -21.59 -44.83
N SER A 629 4.51 -22.21 -45.97
CA SER A 629 5.83 -22.05 -46.62
C SER A 629 6.11 -20.59 -46.98
N SER A 630 5.08 -19.87 -47.46
CA SER A 630 5.21 -18.45 -47.78
C SER A 630 5.45 -17.59 -46.54
N ALA A 631 4.79 -17.92 -45.43
CA ALA A 631 5.00 -17.24 -44.17
C ALA A 631 6.43 -17.46 -43.67
N TYR A 632 6.95 -18.69 -43.72
CA TYR A 632 8.34 -18.97 -43.35
C TYR A 632 9.33 -18.15 -44.18
N VAL A 633 9.18 -18.15 -45.50
CA VAL A 633 10.09 -17.40 -46.39
C VAL A 633 9.99 -15.89 -46.14
N ALA A 634 8.78 -15.35 -45.96
CA ALA A 634 8.57 -13.93 -45.68
C ALA A 634 9.19 -13.51 -44.33
N TRP A 635 9.05 -14.33 -43.28
CA TRP A 635 9.66 -14.08 -41.98
C TRP A 635 11.18 -14.17 -42.05
N ILE A 636 11.76 -15.18 -42.72
CA ILE A 636 13.22 -15.26 -42.92
C ILE A 636 13.74 -14.03 -43.67
N ARG A 637 13.04 -13.61 -44.73
CA ARG A 637 13.38 -12.41 -45.49
C ARG A 637 13.38 -11.17 -44.59
N LEU A 638 12.37 -11.01 -43.74
CA LEU A 638 12.24 -9.87 -42.83
C LEU A 638 13.35 -9.86 -41.77
N LEU A 639 13.60 -11.01 -41.14
CA LEU A 639 14.45 -11.11 -39.96
C LEU A 639 15.94 -11.25 -40.30
N LEU A 640 16.26 -11.95 -41.38
CA LEU A 640 17.64 -12.31 -41.76
C LEU A 640 18.05 -11.77 -43.14
N GLY A 641 17.22 -10.95 -43.78
CA GLY A 641 17.46 -10.42 -45.13
C GLY A 641 18.80 -9.71 -45.29
N ASP A 642 19.22 -8.92 -44.30
CA ASP A 642 20.51 -8.23 -44.33
C ASP A 642 21.70 -9.20 -44.24
N LYS A 643 21.59 -10.25 -43.42
CA LYS A 643 22.62 -11.28 -43.27
C LYS A 643 22.73 -12.13 -44.55
N LEU A 644 21.60 -12.53 -45.13
CA LEU A 644 21.55 -13.27 -46.38
C LEU A 644 22.03 -12.43 -47.58
N THR A 645 21.72 -11.13 -47.62
CA THR A 645 22.20 -10.22 -48.67
C THR A 645 23.72 -10.11 -48.66
N LYS A 646 24.35 -10.16 -47.48
CA LYS A 646 25.82 -10.17 -47.35
C LYS A 646 26.45 -11.46 -47.91
N LEU A 647 25.78 -12.61 -47.80
CA LEU A 647 26.22 -13.85 -48.48
C LEU A 647 26.04 -13.72 -49.99
N SER A 648 24.85 -13.32 -50.42
CA SER A 648 24.56 -12.98 -51.82
C SER A 648 23.23 -12.22 -51.91
N PRO A 649 23.16 -11.10 -52.66
CA PRO A 649 21.90 -10.40 -52.89
C PRO A 649 20.87 -11.26 -53.65
N MET A 650 21.28 -12.39 -54.23
CA MET A 650 20.38 -13.29 -54.93
C MET A 650 19.42 -14.05 -54.02
N PHE A 651 19.74 -14.24 -52.74
CA PHE A 651 18.82 -14.89 -51.80
C PHE A 651 17.54 -14.07 -51.63
N VAL A 652 17.67 -12.77 -51.30
CA VAL A 652 16.51 -11.88 -51.15
C VAL A 652 15.73 -11.74 -52.44
N LYS A 653 16.43 -11.56 -53.57
CA LYS A 653 15.76 -11.51 -54.89
C LYS A 653 14.99 -12.78 -55.22
N ARG A 654 15.52 -13.96 -54.89
CA ARG A 654 14.82 -15.23 -55.12
C ARG A 654 13.62 -15.38 -54.20
N MET A 655 13.73 -15.02 -52.92
CA MET A 655 12.60 -15.03 -51.99
C MET A 655 11.46 -14.14 -52.50
N ASP A 656 11.76 -12.89 -52.87
CA ASP A 656 10.77 -11.95 -53.41
C ASP A 656 10.10 -12.51 -54.66
N TYR A 657 10.90 -13.02 -55.61
CA TYR A 657 10.39 -13.61 -56.83
C TYR A 657 9.45 -14.82 -56.58
N GLU A 658 9.78 -15.71 -55.65
CA GLU A 658 8.95 -16.87 -55.33
C GLU A 658 7.67 -16.49 -54.57
N LEU A 659 7.76 -15.57 -53.60
CA LEU A 659 6.62 -15.05 -52.86
C LEU A 659 5.63 -14.33 -53.79
N ASP A 660 6.14 -13.46 -54.66
CA ASP A 660 5.32 -12.71 -55.59
C ASP A 660 4.57 -13.66 -56.53
N ARG A 661 5.28 -14.55 -57.24
CA ARG A 661 4.63 -15.40 -58.25
C ARG A 661 3.73 -16.48 -57.66
N ARG A 662 4.14 -17.15 -56.57
CA ARG A 662 3.40 -18.30 -56.03
C ARG A 662 2.23 -17.89 -55.15
N ILE A 663 2.32 -16.72 -54.51
CA ILE A 663 1.38 -16.30 -53.46
C ILE A 663 0.71 -15.00 -53.83
N VAL A 664 1.45 -13.89 -53.97
CA VAL A 664 0.84 -12.56 -54.14
C VAL A 664 0.10 -12.47 -55.48
N GLU A 665 0.77 -12.67 -56.60
CA GLU A 665 0.16 -12.66 -57.93
C GLU A 665 -0.90 -13.76 -58.08
N THR A 666 -0.65 -14.94 -57.51
CA THR A 666 -1.59 -16.05 -57.58
C THR A 666 -2.87 -15.74 -56.79
N TYR A 667 -2.78 -15.11 -55.64
CA TYR A 667 -3.91 -14.67 -54.83
C TYR A 667 -4.67 -13.52 -55.50
N MET A 668 -3.95 -12.54 -56.03
CA MET A 668 -4.55 -11.36 -56.67
C MET A 668 -5.24 -11.67 -58.00
N ASN A 669 -4.82 -12.73 -58.71
CA ASN A 669 -5.30 -13.05 -60.06
C ASN A 669 -6.19 -14.30 -60.13
N ASN A 670 -6.51 -14.98 -59.02
CA ASN A 670 -7.39 -16.15 -59.02
C ASN A 670 -8.51 -16.02 -58.00
N ASP A 671 -9.77 -16.01 -58.48
CA ASP A 671 -10.98 -15.90 -57.64
C ASP A 671 -11.53 -17.26 -57.14
N PHE A 672 -10.77 -18.35 -57.27
CA PHE A 672 -11.35 -19.69 -57.43
C PHE A 672 -11.46 -20.56 -56.17
N LYS A 673 -11.51 -20.04 -54.93
CA LYS A 673 -11.49 -20.94 -53.76
C LYS A 673 -12.62 -20.71 -52.78
N ASN A 674 -13.22 -21.82 -52.34
CA ASN A 674 -14.33 -21.91 -51.38
C ASN A 674 -14.04 -21.26 -50.01
N TRP A 675 -12.77 -20.92 -49.73
CA TRP A 675 -12.34 -20.22 -48.52
C TRP A 675 -12.03 -18.73 -48.74
N MET A 676 -11.92 -18.28 -49.99
CA MET A 676 -11.84 -16.85 -50.32
C MET A 676 -13.27 -16.34 -50.38
N VAL A 677 -13.75 -15.75 -49.29
CA VAL A 677 -15.08 -15.12 -49.23
C VAL A 677 -15.05 -13.83 -50.04
N PHE A 678 -15.02 -13.98 -51.36
CA PHE A 678 -15.35 -12.93 -52.33
C PHE A 678 -16.41 -13.49 -53.27
N SER A 679 -17.53 -13.93 -52.69
CA SER A 679 -18.80 -13.86 -53.41
C SER A 679 -19.31 -12.42 -53.25
N LEU A 680 -19.46 -11.74 -54.39
CA LEU A 680 -20.05 -10.40 -54.58
C LEU A 680 -21.11 -9.99 -53.54
#